data_AF-D9ZHL6-F1
#
_entry.id   AF-D9ZHL6-F1
#
_cell.length_a   1.000
_cell.length_b   1.000
_cell.length_c   1.000
_cell.angle_alpha   90.00
_cell.angle_beta   90.00
_cell.angle_gamma   90.00
#
_symmetry.space_group_name_H-M   'P 1'
#
loop_
_entity.id
_entity.type
_entity.pdbx_description
1 polymer ?
#
loop_
_entity_poly.entity_id
_entity_poly.type
_entity_poly.pdbx_seq_one_letter_code
_entity_poly.pdbx_strand_id
1 'polypeptide(L)'
;DRSYRGQILVLTYPLIGNYGVPDTSEVDEFGLLKHFEWTEGISISALVVGEICDTPSHWRAKETLSKWMENEGVPGISDIDTRALTKKIREKGSILGRIVYEIPSNLASLQFQDPNERNLVAECSVKAPIVFNETGSPRICAVDCGLKLNQIRCFVSRGARVELVPWNHQLNENEFDGLFLSNGPGDPVMCEDTVTQVRKVLQSGKRPIFGICLGHQLLSTAAGCKTFKMKYGNRGHNLPCVHQGTGRCFMTSQNHGFAVDTNTIPSDWEPLFTNANDNTNEGIIHKSKPYFSVQFHPEHTAGPEDLEMLFDVFLDIVRPRKVLILGSGGLSIGQAGEFDYSGSQAIKAMKEEKIQTILINPNIATVQTSKGLADKCYFLPLTPEYVEQVIKAERPNGVLLTFGGQTALNCGVELEKAGVFQRYNVKILGTPIKSIIETEDRKIFADRVNEIGEKVAPSEIAYSVEEALAAAESLGYPVMARAAFSLGGLGSGFANNKEELRNLAEQALAHSSQLIIDKSLKGWKEVEYEVVRDAYDNCITVCNMENLDPLGIHTGESIVVAPSQTLSNKEYNMLRTTAIKVIRHFGVVGECNIQYALNPSSEQFYIIEVNARLSRSSALASKATGYPLAYVAAKLSLGVALPTIKNSVTGVTTACFEPSLDYCVVKIPRWDLAKFIRVSKNIGSSMKSVGEVMAIGRNFEEAFQKALRMVDGNFNGFDPYLQPVKEEELTQPTDKRPFVLAAALKKQYTIDRLHDLTKIDRWFLSKMQNIIEFHGVLEANGANLTHDLIVKAKKMGYSDKQIAATTKSTELAVRHQRQEMGIVPFVKQIDTVAGEWPAATNYLYLTYNAMEHDLDFPGNFTIVVGSGVYRIGSSVEFDWCAVGCLRELRKLGKSTVMINYNPETVSTDYDMCDRLYFEEISFEVVMDVYEMEKSDGIIVSMGGQLPNNIAMDLHRQQAKVLGTSPESIDSAENRFKFSRMLDRKGILQPRWKELTNLQSAIEFCEEVGYPCLVRPSYVLSGAAMNVAYSNQDLETYLNAASEVSKEHPVVISKFLTEAKEIDVDAVAADGEILCMAVSEHVENAGVHSGDATLVTPPQDLNAETLENIKRITRDLASLLDVTGPFNMQLIAKNNELKVIECNVRVSRSFPFVSKTLNHDFVATATRAIIGMSVEPVDVLHGAGKVGVKVPQFSFARLAGADVQLGVEMASTGEVACFGDNRYEAYLKGMMSTGFQIPKKAILLSIGSFK
;
A
#
# COMPACT_ATOMS: atom_id res chain seq x y z
N ASP A 1 13.75 12.88 -24.36
CA ASP A 1 14.95 13.41 -23.67
C ASP A 1 16.17 13.13 -24.54
N ARG A 2 16.87 14.19 -24.98
CA ARG A 2 18.06 14.09 -25.84
C ARG A 2 19.28 13.52 -25.13
N SER A 3 19.27 13.47 -23.79
CA SER A 3 20.34 12.86 -22.98
C SER A 3 20.50 11.35 -23.26
N TYR A 4 19.49 10.70 -23.84
CA TYR A 4 19.53 9.31 -24.28
C TYR A 4 20.06 9.09 -25.71
N ARG A 5 20.51 10.14 -26.43
CA ARG A 5 21.01 9.99 -27.80
C ARG A 5 22.12 8.94 -27.86
N GLY A 6 21.97 7.95 -28.75
CA GLY A 6 22.94 6.87 -28.92
C GLY A 6 22.81 5.72 -27.90
N GLN A 7 21.82 5.75 -27.00
CA GLN A 7 21.65 4.74 -25.95
C GLN A 7 20.48 3.79 -26.25
N ILE A 8 20.62 2.55 -25.78
CA ILE A 8 19.52 1.59 -25.69
C ILE A 8 18.89 1.74 -24.32
N LEU A 9 17.63 2.14 -24.27
CA LEU A 9 16.91 2.37 -23.01
C LEU A 9 16.26 1.07 -22.54
N VAL A 10 16.58 0.67 -21.31
CA VAL A 10 15.92 -0.44 -20.61
C VAL A 10 14.98 0.16 -19.57
N LEU A 11 13.68 -0.08 -19.70
CA LEU A 11 12.71 0.36 -18.71
C LEU A 11 12.58 -0.70 -17.61
N THR A 12 12.66 -0.26 -16.36
CA THR A 12 12.58 -1.15 -15.19
C THR A 12 11.16 -1.66 -14.99
N TYR A 13 10.18 -0.76 -15.04
CA TYR A 13 8.76 -1.11 -14.94
C TYR A 13 8.35 -2.01 -16.12
N PRO A 14 7.70 -3.16 -15.86
CA PRO A 14 7.48 -4.16 -16.91
C PRO A 14 6.35 -3.80 -17.87
N LEU A 15 5.32 -3.04 -17.46
CA LEU A 15 4.14 -2.77 -18.29
C LEU A 15 4.24 -1.40 -18.97
N ILE A 16 4.60 -1.37 -20.26
CA ILE A 16 4.91 -0.13 -20.99
C ILE A 16 3.92 0.14 -22.12
N GLY A 17 3.52 1.41 -22.27
CA GLY A 17 2.65 1.88 -23.35
C GLY A 17 1.17 2.01 -22.99
N ASN A 18 0.79 1.79 -21.73
CA ASN A 18 -0.61 1.71 -21.25
C ASN A 18 -1.50 2.90 -21.65
N TYR A 19 -0.93 4.11 -21.75
CA TYR A 19 -1.65 5.34 -22.08
C TYR A 19 -1.39 5.84 -23.51
N GLY A 20 -0.70 5.04 -24.34
CA GLY A 20 -0.44 5.36 -25.75
C GLY A 20 0.44 6.60 -25.96
N VAL A 21 0.42 7.12 -27.19
CA VAL A 21 1.16 8.32 -27.60
C VAL A 21 0.14 9.44 -27.93
N PRO A 22 0.28 10.64 -27.34
CA PRO A 22 -0.57 11.78 -27.65
C PRO A 22 -0.25 12.37 -29.03
N ASP A 23 -1.06 13.33 -29.49
CA ASP A 23 -0.85 13.98 -30.79
C ASP A 23 0.53 14.65 -30.89
N THR A 24 1.32 14.25 -31.89
CA THR A 24 2.68 14.71 -32.15
C THR A 24 2.74 16.09 -32.81
N SER A 25 1.60 16.64 -33.24
CA SER A 25 1.49 17.94 -33.91
C SER A 25 0.95 19.06 -33.02
N GLU A 26 0.38 18.73 -31.84
CA GLU A 26 -0.16 19.73 -30.92
C GLU A 26 0.96 20.61 -30.36
N VAL A 27 0.78 21.92 -30.49
CA VAL A 27 1.65 22.94 -29.90
C VAL A 27 0.97 23.67 -28.75
N ASP A 28 1.76 24.14 -27.79
CA ASP A 28 1.32 25.00 -26.69
C ASP A 28 1.20 26.47 -27.12
N GLU A 29 0.80 27.34 -26.20
CA GLU A 29 0.67 28.78 -26.42
C GLU A 29 1.98 29.49 -26.81
N PHE A 30 3.13 28.83 -26.62
CA PHE A 30 4.45 29.33 -26.99
C PHE A 30 4.94 28.75 -28.35
N GLY A 31 4.11 27.96 -29.03
CA GLY A 31 4.45 27.31 -30.29
C GLY A 31 5.39 26.12 -30.14
N LEU A 32 5.60 25.60 -28.93
CA LEU A 32 6.40 24.41 -28.66
C LEU A 32 5.52 23.17 -28.67
N LEU A 33 6.07 22.00 -29.04
CA LEU A 33 5.32 20.74 -28.98
C LEU A 33 4.80 20.51 -27.57
N LYS A 34 3.49 20.32 -27.43
CA LYS A 34 2.80 20.36 -26.13
C LYS A 34 3.12 19.17 -25.22
N HIS A 35 3.29 17.99 -25.81
CA HIS A 35 3.42 16.73 -25.07
C HIS A 35 4.82 16.11 -25.15
N PHE A 36 5.73 16.75 -25.87
CA PHE A 36 7.06 16.22 -26.16
C PHE A 36 8.14 17.18 -25.70
N GLU A 37 9.29 16.62 -25.34
CA GLU A 37 10.44 17.38 -24.83
C GLU A 37 11.49 17.67 -25.90
N TRP A 38 11.19 17.33 -27.16
CA TRP A 38 12.02 17.63 -28.32
C TRP A 38 11.20 17.65 -29.61
N THR A 39 11.70 18.36 -30.62
CA THR A 39 11.00 18.58 -31.91
C THR A 39 11.35 17.55 -33.00
N GLU A 40 12.46 16.83 -32.91
CA GLU A 40 12.88 15.83 -33.91
C GLU A 40 12.72 14.39 -33.38
N GLY A 41 11.47 13.99 -33.13
CA GLY A 41 11.12 12.59 -32.88
C GLY A 41 11.77 11.92 -31.66
N ILE A 42 11.92 10.60 -31.73
CA ILE A 42 12.43 9.76 -30.63
C ILE A 42 13.96 9.85 -30.54
N SER A 43 14.51 10.09 -29.35
CA SER A 43 15.95 10.30 -29.15
C SER A 43 16.76 9.01 -28.88
N ILE A 44 16.14 7.98 -28.31
CA ILE A 44 16.80 6.69 -28.00
C ILE A 44 17.15 5.94 -29.28
N SER A 45 18.20 5.12 -29.23
CA SER A 45 18.57 4.25 -30.36
C SER A 45 17.75 2.97 -30.39
N ALA A 46 17.30 2.48 -29.24
CA ALA A 46 16.36 1.37 -29.14
C ALA A 46 15.70 1.33 -27.76
N LEU A 47 14.57 0.61 -27.64
CA LEU A 47 13.84 0.38 -26.39
C LEU A 47 13.82 -1.11 -26.02
N VAL A 48 13.99 -1.41 -24.73
CA VAL A 48 13.87 -2.75 -24.14
C VAL A 48 12.86 -2.71 -23.02
N VAL A 49 11.81 -3.54 -23.09
CA VAL A 49 10.71 -3.59 -22.12
C VAL A 49 10.40 -5.03 -21.70
N GLY A 50 9.71 -5.18 -20.56
CA GLY A 50 9.14 -6.46 -20.14
C GLY A 50 7.94 -6.83 -21.01
N GLU A 51 6.98 -5.94 -21.10
CA GLU A 51 5.74 -6.09 -21.86
C GLU A 51 5.38 -4.78 -22.56
N ILE A 52 4.86 -4.89 -23.78
CA ILE A 52 4.34 -3.78 -24.57
C ILE A 52 2.82 -3.84 -24.62
N CYS A 53 2.16 -2.70 -24.41
CA CYS A 53 0.71 -2.58 -24.45
C CYS A 53 0.22 -2.24 -25.87
N ASP A 54 -0.55 -3.16 -26.47
CA ASP A 54 -1.16 -2.97 -27.80
C ASP A 54 -2.54 -2.29 -27.76
N THR A 55 -3.17 -2.24 -26.58
CA THR A 55 -4.51 -1.67 -26.36
C THR A 55 -4.46 -0.56 -25.31
N PRO A 56 -3.79 0.57 -25.59
CA PRO A 56 -3.70 1.68 -24.65
C PRO A 56 -5.08 2.28 -24.36
N SER A 57 -5.28 2.79 -23.15
CA SER A 57 -6.47 3.56 -22.80
C SER A 57 -6.11 4.87 -22.11
N HIS A 58 -6.26 5.96 -22.85
CA HIS A 58 -6.12 7.31 -22.33
C HIS A 58 -6.82 8.28 -23.28
N TRP A 59 -7.52 9.29 -22.76
CA TRP A 59 -8.34 10.21 -23.57
C TRP A 59 -7.53 11.05 -24.58
N ARG A 60 -6.22 11.22 -24.35
CA ARG A 60 -5.26 11.82 -25.29
C ARG A 60 -4.63 10.86 -26.29
N ALA A 61 -4.75 9.54 -26.13
CA ALA A 61 -4.04 8.59 -26.98
C ALA A 61 -4.51 8.71 -28.44
N LYS A 62 -3.55 8.79 -29.36
CA LYS A 62 -3.78 8.82 -30.82
C LYS A 62 -3.26 7.58 -31.52
N GLU A 63 -2.14 7.05 -31.05
CA GLU A 63 -1.54 5.82 -31.56
C GLU A 63 -0.86 5.02 -30.44
N THR A 64 -0.44 3.79 -30.76
CA THR A 64 0.31 2.93 -29.84
C THR A 64 1.79 3.32 -29.82
N LEU A 65 2.49 3.00 -28.73
CA LEU A 65 3.93 3.23 -28.64
C LEU A 65 4.69 2.50 -29.76
N SER A 66 4.32 1.26 -30.05
CA SER A 66 4.91 0.47 -31.13
C SER A 66 4.76 1.15 -32.49
N LYS A 67 3.59 1.75 -32.77
CA LYS A 67 3.34 2.43 -34.04
C LYS A 67 4.16 3.71 -34.17
N TRP A 68 4.26 4.48 -33.10
CA TRP A 68 5.10 5.69 -33.08
C TRP A 68 6.57 5.35 -33.31
N MET A 69 7.07 4.30 -32.65
CA MET A 69 8.44 3.80 -32.85
C MET A 69 8.70 3.32 -34.28
N GLU A 70 7.74 2.60 -34.88
CA GLU A 70 7.84 2.16 -36.28
C GLU A 70 7.92 3.37 -37.23
N ASN A 71 7.07 4.38 -37.03
CA ASN A 71 7.03 5.59 -37.85
C ASN A 71 8.35 6.39 -37.77
N GLU A 72 8.99 6.41 -36.60
CA GLU A 72 10.28 7.10 -36.35
C GLU A 72 11.51 6.22 -36.67
N GLY A 73 11.30 4.97 -37.12
CA GLY A 73 12.39 4.04 -37.44
C GLY A 73 13.23 3.62 -36.23
N VAL A 74 12.65 3.62 -35.02
CA VAL A 74 13.34 3.24 -33.78
C VAL A 74 13.02 1.79 -33.40
N PRO A 75 14.00 0.88 -33.31
CA PRO A 75 13.76 -0.52 -32.95
C PRO A 75 13.39 -0.68 -31.47
N GLY A 76 12.58 -1.69 -31.17
CA GLY A 76 12.22 -2.09 -29.81
C GLY A 76 12.17 -3.61 -29.66
N ILE A 77 12.31 -4.10 -28.42
CA ILE A 77 12.15 -5.52 -28.06
C ILE A 77 11.37 -5.64 -26.74
N SER A 78 10.40 -6.56 -26.70
CA SER A 78 9.58 -6.92 -25.52
C SER A 78 9.95 -8.32 -25.03
N ASP A 79 9.28 -8.77 -23.97
CA ASP A 79 9.44 -10.11 -23.36
C ASP A 79 10.83 -10.34 -22.76
N ILE A 80 11.51 -9.26 -22.38
CA ILE A 80 12.83 -9.31 -21.75
C ILE A 80 12.70 -9.22 -20.23
N ASP A 81 13.46 -10.05 -19.49
CA ASP A 81 13.63 -9.87 -18.05
C ASP A 81 14.47 -8.60 -17.77
N THR A 82 13.80 -7.45 -17.74
CA THR A 82 14.42 -6.13 -17.52
C THR A 82 15.12 -6.02 -16.17
N ARG A 83 14.67 -6.80 -15.17
CA ARG A 83 15.30 -6.85 -13.84
C ARG A 83 16.67 -7.52 -13.90
N ALA A 84 16.78 -8.66 -14.56
CA ALA A 84 18.06 -9.34 -14.78
C ALA A 84 19.04 -8.45 -15.56
N LEU A 85 18.55 -7.75 -16.59
CA LEU A 85 19.38 -6.82 -17.36
C LEU A 85 19.83 -5.61 -16.52
N THR A 86 18.96 -5.08 -15.67
CA THR A 86 19.27 -3.96 -14.75
C THR A 86 20.36 -4.35 -13.76
N LYS A 87 20.26 -5.54 -13.13
CA LYS A 87 21.31 -6.08 -12.23
C LYS A 87 22.65 -6.20 -12.95
N LYS A 88 22.65 -6.71 -14.19
CA LYS A 88 23.85 -6.86 -15.01
C LYS A 88 24.50 -5.50 -15.34
N ILE A 89 23.70 -4.49 -15.68
CA ILE A 89 24.17 -3.11 -15.93
C ILE A 89 24.76 -2.52 -14.64
N ARG A 90 24.06 -2.63 -13.51
CA ARG A 90 24.53 -2.16 -12.20
C ARG A 90 25.90 -2.76 -11.83
N GLU A 91 26.08 -4.07 -12.01
CA GLU A 91 27.29 -4.77 -11.59
C GLU A 91 28.50 -4.50 -12.49
N LYS A 92 28.28 -4.45 -13.80
CA LYS A 92 29.33 -4.29 -14.82
C LYS A 92 29.60 -2.83 -15.19
N GLY A 93 28.70 -1.92 -14.84
CA GLY A 93 28.77 -0.50 -15.19
C GLY A 93 28.20 -0.20 -16.57
N SER A 94 28.70 0.85 -17.23
CA SER A 94 28.29 1.19 -18.60
C SER A 94 28.67 0.05 -19.56
N ILE A 95 27.67 -0.63 -20.12
CA ILE A 95 27.85 -1.73 -21.08
C ILE A 95 27.39 -1.31 -22.48
N LEU A 96 28.10 -1.77 -23.51
CA LEU A 96 27.63 -1.67 -24.89
C LEU A 96 26.62 -2.78 -25.18
N GLY A 97 25.56 -2.45 -25.90
CA GLY A 97 24.50 -3.37 -26.28
C GLY A 97 24.13 -3.23 -27.74
N ARG A 98 23.46 -4.24 -28.29
CA ARG A 98 22.93 -4.24 -29.65
C ARG A 98 21.69 -5.12 -29.74
N ILE A 99 20.65 -4.63 -30.38
CA ILE A 99 19.50 -5.45 -30.80
C ILE A 99 19.80 -6.00 -32.19
N VAL A 100 19.61 -7.30 -32.37
CA VAL A 100 19.78 -8.01 -33.64
C VAL A 100 18.48 -8.72 -34.01
N TYR A 101 18.12 -8.68 -35.29
CA TYR A 101 16.87 -9.28 -35.78
C TYR A 101 16.92 -10.80 -35.86
N GLU A 102 18.12 -11.37 -36.01
CA GLU A 102 18.35 -12.81 -36.07
C GLU A 102 19.49 -13.19 -35.11
N ILE A 103 19.43 -14.41 -34.61
CA ILE A 103 20.49 -14.97 -33.78
C ILE A 103 21.77 -15.04 -34.64
N PRO A 104 22.84 -14.32 -34.28
CA PRO A 104 24.04 -14.27 -35.10
C PRO A 104 24.73 -15.64 -35.12
N SER A 105 25.10 -16.12 -36.31
CA SER A 105 25.88 -17.35 -36.46
C SER A 105 27.29 -17.26 -35.87
N ASN A 106 27.82 -16.04 -35.73
CA ASN A 106 29.09 -15.74 -35.06
C ASN A 106 28.98 -14.45 -34.24
N LEU A 107 28.88 -14.56 -32.91
CA LEU A 107 28.81 -13.40 -32.01
C LEU A 107 30.04 -12.47 -32.12
N ALA A 108 31.22 -13.01 -32.47
CA ALA A 108 32.46 -12.22 -32.57
C ALA A 108 32.51 -11.30 -33.80
N SER A 109 31.62 -11.49 -34.78
CA SER A 109 31.54 -10.59 -35.94
C SER A 109 30.72 -9.32 -35.68
N LEU A 110 30.00 -9.26 -34.55
CA LEU A 110 29.23 -8.08 -34.17
C LEU A 110 30.17 -6.97 -33.72
N GLN A 111 30.15 -5.85 -34.45
CA GLN A 111 30.82 -4.63 -34.04
C GLN A 111 29.93 -3.84 -33.09
N PHE A 112 30.45 -3.56 -31.90
CA PHE A 112 29.86 -2.61 -30.94
C PHE A 112 30.48 -1.23 -31.18
N GLN A 113 29.66 -0.19 -31.07
CA GLN A 113 30.10 1.20 -31.20
C GLN A 113 29.83 1.91 -29.88
N ASP A 114 30.84 2.59 -29.34
CA ASP A 114 30.65 3.44 -28.17
C ASP A 114 30.17 4.83 -28.64
N PRO A 115 28.93 5.25 -28.32
CA PRO A 115 28.44 6.56 -28.70
C PRO A 115 29.20 7.71 -28.01
N ASN A 116 29.88 7.46 -26.89
CA ASN A 116 30.61 8.49 -26.14
C ASN A 116 31.91 8.94 -26.83
N GLU A 117 32.39 8.22 -27.85
CA GLU A 117 33.54 8.65 -28.67
C GLU A 117 33.16 9.78 -29.66
N ARG A 118 31.87 10.06 -29.82
CA ARG A 118 31.33 11.12 -30.70
C ARG A 118 30.90 12.34 -29.89
N ASN A 119 30.93 13.51 -30.52
CA ASN A 119 30.37 14.73 -29.92
C ASN A 119 28.84 14.75 -30.05
N LEU A 120 28.16 14.07 -29.12
CA LEU A 120 26.70 13.95 -29.10
C LEU A 120 25.99 15.30 -28.90
N VAL A 121 26.64 16.27 -28.24
CA VAL A 121 26.12 17.63 -28.08
C VAL A 121 26.01 18.33 -29.43
N ALA A 122 27.02 18.22 -30.28
CA ALA A 122 27.00 18.81 -31.62
C ALA A 122 25.91 18.19 -32.52
N GLU A 123 25.62 16.89 -32.33
CA GLU A 123 24.52 16.20 -33.01
C GLU A 123 23.17 16.77 -32.58
N CYS A 124 22.97 16.94 -31.27
CA CYS A 124 21.70 17.37 -30.70
C CYS A 124 21.43 18.87 -30.85
N SER A 125 22.42 19.74 -30.64
CA SER A 125 22.27 21.21 -30.58
C SER A 125 21.54 21.79 -31.80
N VAL A 126 20.73 22.84 -31.57
CA VAL A 126 20.21 23.71 -32.64
C VAL A 126 21.34 24.22 -33.53
N LYS A 127 21.04 24.43 -34.82
CA LYS A 127 22.02 24.84 -35.83
C LYS A 127 22.08 26.36 -36.04
N ALA A 128 21.06 27.09 -35.61
CA ALA A 128 20.98 28.54 -35.65
C ALA A 128 20.24 29.06 -34.39
N PRO A 129 20.46 30.33 -33.99
CA PRO A 129 19.75 30.92 -32.85
C PRO A 129 18.22 30.96 -33.04
N ILE A 130 17.49 30.71 -31.96
CA ILE A 130 16.02 30.77 -31.91
C ILE A 130 15.61 31.65 -30.73
N VAL A 131 14.67 32.58 -30.94
CA VAL A 131 14.18 33.49 -29.90
C VAL A 131 12.76 33.12 -29.49
N PHE A 132 12.53 33.04 -28.19
CA PHE A 132 11.23 32.80 -27.55
C PHE A 132 10.86 34.01 -26.71
N ASN A 133 9.57 34.38 -26.73
CA ASN A 133 9.03 35.55 -26.03
C ASN A 133 9.81 36.84 -26.37
N GLU A 134 9.79 37.27 -27.64
CA GLU A 134 10.61 38.37 -28.16
C GLU A 134 10.52 39.68 -27.37
N THR A 135 9.36 39.95 -26.75
CA THR A 135 9.10 41.16 -25.95
C THR A 135 9.37 40.97 -24.45
N GLY A 136 9.75 39.76 -24.02
CA GLY A 136 10.01 39.39 -22.64
C GLY A 136 11.28 40.03 -22.05
N SER A 137 11.38 39.98 -20.72
CA SER A 137 12.52 40.47 -19.94
C SER A 137 12.59 39.70 -18.62
N PRO A 138 13.78 39.35 -18.10
CA PRO A 138 15.12 39.62 -18.62
C PRO A 138 15.48 38.80 -19.88
N ARG A 139 16.56 39.18 -20.58
CA ARG A 139 17.07 38.43 -21.74
C ARG A 139 17.99 37.30 -21.28
N ILE A 140 17.60 36.05 -21.51
CA ILE A 140 18.39 34.87 -21.15
C ILE A 140 19.01 34.28 -22.42
N CYS A 141 20.33 34.17 -22.47
CA CYS A 141 21.03 33.39 -23.50
C CYS A 141 21.12 31.94 -23.01
N ALA A 142 20.43 31.02 -23.68
CA ALA A 142 20.43 29.60 -23.37
C ALA A 142 21.33 28.86 -24.37
N VAL A 143 22.43 28.26 -23.91
CA VAL A 143 23.29 27.43 -24.77
C VAL A 143 22.66 26.03 -24.88
N ASP A 144 22.30 25.62 -26.10
CA ASP A 144 21.71 24.31 -26.37
C ASP A 144 22.78 23.21 -26.39
N CYS A 145 22.85 22.45 -25.31
CA CYS A 145 23.71 21.28 -25.20
C CYS A 145 22.94 19.97 -25.46
N GLY A 146 21.66 20.03 -25.84
CA GLY A 146 20.71 18.93 -25.74
C GLY A 146 19.51 19.23 -24.84
N LEU A 147 19.14 20.51 -24.74
CA LEU A 147 18.02 21.08 -23.98
C LEU A 147 16.71 20.27 -24.11
N LYS A 148 15.97 20.18 -23.00
CA LYS A 148 14.55 19.80 -22.95
C LYS A 148 13.64 21.03 -23.08
N LEU A 149 12.58 20.92 -23.88
CA LEU A 149 11.67 22.04 -24.15
C LEU A 149 11.09 22.67 -22.86
N ASN A 150 10.88 21.88 -21.80
CA ASN A 150 10.34 22.42 -20.55
C ASN A 150 11.23 23.47 -19.88
N GLN A 151 12.56 23.46 -20.11
CA GLN A 151 13.45 24.52 -19.61
C GLN A 151 13.08 25.89 -20.20
N ILE A 152 12.67 25.94 -21.47
CA ILE A 152 12.20 27.16 -22.13
C ILE A 152 10.86 27.59 -21.54
N ARG A 153 9.93 26.64 -21.32
CA ARG A 153 8.62 26.92 -20.70
C ARG A 153 8.78 27.52 -19.30
N CYS A 154 9.68 26.99 -18.47
CA CYS A 154 9.95 27.52 -17.13
C CYS A 154 10.38 29.00 -17.17
N PHE A 155 11.21 29.41 -18.13
CA PHE A 155 11.65 30.81 -18.28
C PHE A 155 10.58 31.72 -18.89
N VAL A 156 9.93 31.28 -19.96
CA VAL A 156 8.96 32.10 -20.70
C VAL A 156 7.70 32.36 -19.88
N SER A 157 7.22 31.35 -19.13
CA SER A 157 6.09 31.51 -18.20
C SER A 157 6.36 32.53 -17.08
N ARG A 158 7.64 32.77 -16.77
CA ARG A 158 8.12 33.79 -15.82
C ARG A 158 8.43 35.14 -16.48
N GLY A 159 8.07 35.31 -17.75
CA GLY A 159 8.16 36.57 -18.49
C GLY A 159 9.51 36.83 -19.18
N ALA A 160 10.48 35.92 -19.08
CA ALA A 160 11.80 36.10 -19.69
C ALA A 160 11.78 35.96 -21.22
N ARG A 161 12.64 36.70 -21.91
CA ARG A 161 12.97 36.46 -23.33
C ARG A 161 14.12 35.46 -23.39
N VAL A 162 13.94 34.33 -24.05
CA VAL A 162 14.97 33.28 -24.14
C VAL A 162 15.53 33.23 -25.55
N GLU A 163 16.84 33.36 -25.69
CA GLU A 163 17.56 33.17 -26.95
C GLU A 163 18.37 31.88 -26.87
N LEU A 164 17.87 30.84 -27.53
CA LEU A 164 18.50 29.54 -27.61
C LEU A 164 19.56 29.55 -28.70
N VAL A 165 20.82 29.34 -28.34
CA VAL A 165 21.97 29.40 -29.27
C VAL A 165 22.66 28.03 -29.40
N PRO A 166 23.36 27.77 -30.53
CA PRO A 166 24.13 26.54 -30.69
C PRO A 166 25.20 26.34 -29.60
N TRP A 167 25.54 25.08 -29.29
CA TRP A 167 26.53 24.71 -28.26
C TRP A 167 27.89 25.43 -28.37
N ASN A 168 28.33 25.73 -29.59
CA ASN A 168 29.61 26.39 -29.91
C ASN A 168 29.47 27.89 -30.19
N HIS A 169 28.36 28.51 -29.81
CA HIS A 169 28.11 29.93 -30.03
C HIS A 169 29.15 30.82 -29.32
N GLN A 170 29.53 31.92 -29.95
CA GLN A 170 30.45 32.90 -29.36
C GLN A 170 29.67 33.86 -28.45
N LEU A 171 29.82 33.69 -27.13
CA LEU A 171 29.05 34.46 -26.15
C LEU A 171 29.50 35.94 -26.09
N ASN A 172 28.53 36.85 -26.18
CA ASN A 172 28.71 38.28 -25.95
C ASN A 172 27.86 38.75 -24.75
N GLU A 173 28.50 39.03 -23.62
CA GLU A 173 27.83 39.40 -22.36
C GLU A 173 27.03 40.71 -22.40
N ASN A 174 27.18 41.50 -23.46
CA ASN A 174 26.41 42.73 -23.65
C ASN A 174 25.00 42.45 -24.23
N GLU A 175 24.76 41.26 -24.77
CA GLU A 175 23.53 40.92 -25.50
C GLU A 175 22.50 40.21 -24.63
N PHE A 176 22.91 39.64 -23.48
CA PHE A 176 22.04 38.95 -22.54
C PHE A 176 22.20 39.44 -21.10
N ASP A 177 21.17 39.22 -20.30
CA ASP A 177 21.09 39.59 -18.89
C ASP A 177 21.41 38.42 -17.95
N GLY A 178 21.28 37.18 -18.41
CA GLY A 178 21.76 35.97 -17.74
C GLY A 178 22.17 34.88 -18.75
N LEU A 179 23.13 34.04 -18.38
CA LEU A 179 23.58 32.90 -19.18
C LEU A 179 23.03 31.61 -18.57
N PHE A 180 22.37 30.79 -19.39
CA PHE A 180 21.84 29.49 -19.01
C PHE A 180 22.52 28.39 -19.83
N LEU A 181 22.97 27.33 -19.15
CA LEU A 181 23.60 26.16 -19.77
C LEU A 181 22.67 24.95 -19.58
N SER A 182 22.13 24.45 -20.68
CA SER A 182 21.15 23.36 -20.66
C SER A 182 21.77 21.98 -20.40
N ASN A 183 20.90 20.98 -20.21
CA ASN A 183 21.29 19.57 -20.15
C ASN A 183 21.78 19.04 -21.51
N GLY A 184 22.35 17.84 -21.53
CA GLY A 184 22.80 17.21 -22.78
C GLY A 184 23.37 15.82 -22.64
N PRO A 185 23.53 15.09 -23.77
CA PRO A 185 24.18 13.79 -23.82
C PRO A 185 25.71 13.88 -23.90
N GLY A 186 26.38 12.79 -23.56
CA GLY A 186 27.80 12.58 -23.88
C GLY A 186 28.78 13.04 -22.79
N ASP A 187 30.07 12.99 -23.14
CA ASP A 187 31.16 13.35 -22.24
C ASP A 187 31.41 14.88 -22.27
N PRO A 188 31.41 15.58 -21.11
CA PRO A 188 31.68 17.02 -21.05
C PRO A 188 33.04 17.42 -21.65
N VAL A 189 34.02 16.51 -21.74
CA VAL A 189 35.33 16.78 -22.34
C VAL A 189 35.23 17.09 -23.84
N MET A 190 34.18 16.60 -24.51
CA MET A 190 33.95 16.84 -25.95
C MET A 190 33.46 18.27 -26.26
N CYS A 191 33.20 19.10 -25.23
CA CYS A 191 32.63 20.44 -25.34
C CYS A 191 33.63 21.56 -24.99
N GLU A 192 34.90 21.41 -25.35
CA GLU A 192 35.98 22.36 -25.02
C GLU A 192 35.70 23.80 -25.49
N ASP A 193 35.07 23.97 -26.66
CA ASP A 193 34.67 25.27 -27.18
C ASP A 193 33.68 25.99 -26.24
N THR A 194 32.65 25.28 -25.78
CA THR A 194 31.65 25.81 -24.84
C THR A 194 32.29 26.17 -23.51
N VAL A 195 33.13 25.28 -22.96
CA VAL A 195 33.87 25.53 -21.70
C VAL A 195 34.75 26.78 -21.82
N THR A 196 35.38 26.98 -22.98
CA THR A 196 36.20 28.17 -23.24
C THR A 196 35.37 29.45 -23.25
N GLN A 197 34.17 29.46 -23.82
CA GLN A 197 33.30 30.64 -23.78
C GLN A 197 32.73 30.89 -22.38
N VAL A 198 32.29 29.85 -21.66
CA VAL A 198 31.81 29.97 -20.26
C VAL A 198 32.89 30.53 -19.36
N ARG A 199 34.15 30.10 -19.54
CA ARG A 199 35.30 30.61 -18.78
C ARG A 199 35.52 32.12 -18.98
N LYS A 200 35.28 32.65 -20.19
CA LYS A 200 35.33 34.10 -20.44
C LYS A 200 34.27 34.84 -19.62
N VAL A 201 33.04 34.32 -19.57
CA VAL A 201 31.94 34.93 -18.81
C VAL A 201 32.17 34.85 -17.29
N LEU A 202 32.72 33.73 -16.80
CA LEU A 202 33.12 33.58 -15.39
C LEU A 202 34.17 34.60 -14.94
N GLN A 203 35.14 34.89 -15.81
CA GLN A 203 36.21 35.86 -15.54
C GLN A 203 35.68 37.29 -15.45
N SER A 204 34.64 37.64 -16.22
CA SER A 204 34.09 39.00 -16.22
C SER A 204 33.35 39.35 -14.92
N GLY A 205 32.68 38.38 -14.28
CA GLY A 205 31.90 38.63 -13.07
C GLY A 205 30.52 39.26 -13.27
N LYS A 206 30.12 39.61 -14.51
CA LYS A 206 29.06 40.62 -14.75
C LYS A 206 27.64 40.08 -14.86
N ARG A 207 27.46 38.85 -15.33
CA ARG A 207 26.14 38.24 -15.62
C ARG A 207 25.95 36.95 -14.83
N PRO A 208 24.79 36.69 -14.22
CA PRO A 208 24.52 35.42 -13.54
C PRO A 208 24.60 34.24 -14.51
N ILE A 209 25.00 33.08 -13.98
CA ILE A 209 25.11 31.82 -14.73
C ILE A 209 24.37 30.73 -13.98
N PHE A 210 23.50 30.00 -14.70
CA PHE A 210 22.81 28.80 -14.20
C PHE A 210 23.05 27.61 -15.13
N GLY A 211 23.53 26.49 -14.61
CA GLY A 211 23.76 25.26 -15.38
C GLY A 211 22.96 24.05 -14.87
N ILE A 212 22.43 23.24 -15.78
CA ILE A 212 21.65 22.02 -15.48
C ILE A 212 22.31 20.79 -16.11
N CYS A 213 22.49 19.71 -15.34
CA CYS A 213 23.02 18.43 -15.79
C CYS A 213 24.37 18.54 -16.52
N LEU A 214 24.44 18.39 -17.85
CA LEU A 214 25.67 18.65 -18.60
C LEU A 214 26.13 20.10 -18.43
N GLY A 215 25.21 21.07 -18.39
CA GLY A 215 25.52 22.47 -18.08
C GLY A 215 26.19 22.67 -16.71
N HIS A 216 25.84 21.86 -15.71
CA HIS A 216 26.55 21.83 -14.43
C HIS A 216 27.99 21.32 -14.57
N GLN A 217 28.19 20.25 -15.34
CA GLN A 217 29.53 19.70 -15.60
C GLN A 217 30.40 20.69 -16.39
N LEU A 218 29.84 21.38 -17.38
CA LEU A 218 30.54 22.38 -18.19
C LEU A 218 30.91 23.62 -17.37
N LEU A 219 29.98 24.13 -16.53
CA LEU A 219 30.26 25.24 -15.62
C LEU A 219 31.36 24.88 -14.62
N SER A 220 31.27 23.69 -14.02
CA SER A 220 32.25 23.18 -13.06
C SER A 220 33.64 23.02 -13.69
N THR A 221 33.69 22.49 -14.91
CA THR A 221 34.95 22.36 -15.68
C THR A 221 35.52 23.73 -16.05
N ALA A 222 34.67 24.70 -16.40
CA ALA A 222 35.10 26.08 -16.67
C ALA A 222 35.66 26.76 -15.41
N ALA A 223 35.08 26.47 -14.24
CA ALA A 223 35.56 26.94 -12.93
C ALA A 223 36.88 26.28 -12.50
N GLY A 224 37.16 25.06 -12.94
CA GLY A 224 38.44 24.36 -12.70
C GLY A 224 38.30 22.95 -12.10
N CYS A 225 37.08 22.45 -11.91
CA CYS A 225 36.83 21.10 -11.44
C CYS A 225 37.14 20.04 -12.52
N LYS A 226 37.37 18.80 -12.09
CA LYS A 226 37.42 17.63 -12.96
C LYS A 226 36.07 16.92 -12.99
N THR A 227 35.80 16.23 -14.09
CA THR A 227 34.66 15.32 -14.25
C THR A 227 35.17 13.88 -14.40
N PHE A 228 34.33 12.91 -14.03
CA PHE A 228 34.65 11.49 -14.18
C PHE A 228 33.42 10.70 -14.62
N LYS A 229 33.64 9.57 -15.32
CA LYS A 229 32.57 8.62 -15.67
C LYS A 229 32.18 7.83 -14.43
N MET A 230 30.89 7.82 -14.11
CA MET A 230 30.37 7.03 -13.01
C MET A 230 30.34 5.54 -13.42
N LYS A 231 30.57 4.64 -12.45
CA LYS A 231 30.42 3.19 -12.69
C LYS A 231 28.98 2.90 -13.14
N TYR A 232 28.03 3.38 -12.34
CA TYR A 232 26.60 3.40 -12.65
C TYR A 232 26.15 4.86 -12.56
N GLY A 233 25.46 5.34 -13.58
CA GLY A 233 24.99 6.73 -13.63
C GLY A 233 23.66 6.88 -12.92
N ASN A 234 23.40 8.06 -12.35
CA ASN A 234 22.13 8.35 -11.71
C ASN A 234 21.05 8.58 -12.77
N ARG A 235 20.12 7.63 -12.85
CA ARG A 235 19.03 7.59 -13.84
C ARG A 235 17.72 7.17 -13.18
N GLY A 236 16.89 8.14 -12.85
CA GLY A 236 15.64 7.88 -12.15
C GLY A 236 14.90 9.16 -11.80
N HIS A 237 13.69 9.00 -11.28
CA HIS A 237 12.82 10.11 -10.85
C HIS A 237 12.72 10.24 -9.32
N ASN A 238 13.42 9.36 -8.59
CA ASN A 238 13.32 9.17 -7.15
C ASN A 238 14.65 9.44 -6.42
N LEU A 239 15.54 10.24 -7.03
CA LEU A 239 16.91 10.39 -6.55
C LEU A 239 17.01 11.52 -5.52
N PRO A 240 17.44 11.23 -4.27
CA PRO A 240 17.46 12.20 -3.19
C PRO A 240 18.68 13.12 -3.21
N CYS A 241 18.44 14.42 -3.24
CA CYS A 241 19.48 15.45 -3.19
C CYS A 241 19.36 16.31 -1.93
N VAL A 242 20.39 16.32 -1.09
CA VAL A 242 20.48 17.15 0.12
C VAL A 242 21.10 18.50 -0.23
N HIS A 243 20.39 19.58 0.08
CA HIS A 243 20.90 20.94 -0.01
C HIS A 243 21.82 21.24 1.18
N GLN A 244 23.09 21.58 0.90
CA GLN A 244 24.13 21.71 1.93
C GLN A 244 23.88 22.84 2.93
N GLY A 245 23.28 23.96 2.49
CA GLY A 245 23.04 25.10 3.38
C GLY A 245 21.89 24.89 4.38
N THR A 246 20.88 24.09 4.03
CA THR A 246 19.65 23.93 4.84
C THR A 246 19.47 22.52 5.42
N GLY A 247 20.21 21.54 4.91
CA GLY A 247 20.01 20.12 5.24
C GLY A 247 18.72 19.51 4.66
N ARG A 248 17.94 20.27 3.88
CA ARG A 248 16.72 19.77 3.25
C ARG A 248 17.04 18.81 2.11
N CYS A 249 16.28 17.73 2.00
CA CYS A 249 16.39 16.75 0.93
C CYS A 249 15.21 16.88 -0.03
N PHE A 250 15.49 16.82 -1.33
CA PHE A 250 14.52 16.96 -2.40
C PHE A 250 14.57 15.73 -3.31
N MET A 251 13.42 15.31 -3.83
CA MET A 251 13.39 14.28 -4.87
C MET A 251 13.71 14.91 -6.21
N THR A 252 14.54 14.24 -7.00
CA THR A 252 15.03 14.80 -8.25
C THR A 252 14.93 13.80 -9.40
N SER A 253 14.68 14.34 -10.59
CA SER A 253 14.83 13.63 -11.85
C SER A 253 16.27 13.77 -12.33
N GLN A 254 16.95 12.65 -12.56
CA GLN A 254 18.32 12.63 -13.06
C GLN A 254 18.49 11.68 -14.23
N ASN A 255 19.35 12.05 -15.16
CA ASN A 255 19.74 11.21 -16.29
C ASN A 255 21.17 11.54 -16.74
N HIS A 256 22.16 11.18 -15.92
CA HIS A 256 23.57 11.42 -16.26
C HIS A 256 24.46 10.22 -15.93
N GLY A 257 25.57 10.11 -16.65
CA GLY A 257 26.59 9.06 -16.45
C GLY A 257 27.96 9.58 -16.07
N PHE A 258 28.09 10.90 -15.87
CA PHE A 258 29.30 11.61 -15.47
C PHE A 258 28.99 12.49 -14.27
N ALA A 259 29.96 12.69 -13.38
CA ALA A 259 29.81 13.55 -12.20
C ALA A 259 31.05 14.44 -12.00
N VAL A 260 30.90 15.48 -11.18
CA VAL A 260 31.96 16.43 -10.82
C VAL A 260 32.70 15.95 -9.56
N ASP A 261 34.03 15.97 -9.58
CA ASP A 261 34.87 15.63 -8.43
C ASP A 261 35.03 16.84 -7.48
N THR A 262 34.35 16.79 -6.34
CA THR A 262 34.37 17.86 -5.32
C THR A 262 35.74 18.06 -4.69
N ASN A 263 36.66 17.09 -4.76
CA ASN A 263 38.03 17.27 -4.25
C ASN A 263 38.85 18.26 -5.10
N THR A 264 38.38 18.54 -6.31
CA THR A 264 39.01 19.49 -7.23
C THR A 264 38.34 20.85 -7.26
N ILE A 265 37.35 21.08 -6.37
CA ILE A 265 36.61 22.33 -6.34
C ILE A 265 37.52 23.49 -5.93
N PRO A 266 37.59 24.59 -6.69
CA PRO A 266 38.34 25.77 -6.31
C PRO A 266 37.81 26.41 -5.02
N SER A 267 38.67 27.11 -4.27
CA SER A 267 38.34 27.63 -2.93
C SER A 267 37.22 28.69 -2.88
N ASP A 268 36.93 29.33 -4.01
CA ASP A 268 35.87 30.32 -4.21
C ASP A 268 34.50 29.70 -4.55
N TRP A 269 34.45 28.38 -4.68
CA TRP A 269 33.25 27.58 -4.92
C TRP A 269 33.00 26.61 -3.76
N GLU A 270 31.76 26.13 -3.67
CA GLU A 270 31.36 25.11 -2.72
C GLU A 270 30.24 24.22 -3.28
N PRO A 271 30.11 22.97 -2.79
CA PRO A 271 28.98 22.11 -3.13
C PRO A 271 27.65 22.74 -2.67
N LEU A 272 26.66 22.75 -3.56
CA LEU A 272 25.30 23.24 -3.26
C LEU A 272 24.37 22.08 -2.90
N PHE A 273 24.42 21.00 -3.67
CA PHE A 273 23.65 19.78 -3.44
C PHE A 273 24.56 18.55 -3.45
N THR A 274 24.14 17.51 -2.73
CA THR A 274 24.83 16.21 -2.70
C THR A 274 23.81 15.09 -2.67
N ASN A 275 24.07 14.04 -3.44
CA ASN A 275 23.21 12.88 -3.50
C ASN A 275 23.24 12.14 -2.15
N ALA A 276 22.07 11.84 -1.58
CA ALA A 276 21.99 11.19 -0.28
C ALA A 276 22.35 9.69 -0.32
N ASN A 277 22.32 9.06 -1.49
CA ASN A 277 22.57 7.63 -1.66
C ASN A 277 24.05 7.31 -1.90
N ASP A 278 24.73 8.06 -2.78
CA ASP A 278 26.10 7.76 -3.19
C ASP A 278 27.12 8.87 -2.89
N ASN A 279 26.68 10.01 -2.37
CA ASN A 279 27.47 11.20 -2.05
C ASN A 279 28.09 11.91 -3.27
N THR A 280 27.63 11.65 -4.49
CA THR A 280 28.09 12.41 -5.67
C THR A 280 27.64 13.86 -5.61
N ASN A 281 28.38 14.74 -6.29
CA ASN A 281 28.01 16.14 -6.39
C ASN A 281 26.73 16.30 -7.22
N GLU A 282 25.78 17.06 -6.67
CA GLU A 282 24.50 17.34 -7.34
C GLU A 282 24.33 18.82 -7.67
N GLY A 283 25.37 19.62 -7.44
CA GLY A 283 25.37 21.05 -7.72
C GLY A 283 26.51 21.78 -7.03
N ILE A 284 26.89 22.93 -7.58
CA ILE A 284 27.90 23.85 -7.01
C ILE A 284 27.40 25.29 -7.05
N ILE A 285 27.90 26.11 -6.13
CA ILE A 285 27.61 27.54 -6.04
C ILE A 285 28.92 28.31 -5.80
N HIS A 286 29.03 29.50 -6.38
CA HIS A 286 30.14 30.40 -6.09
C HIS A 286 29.84 31.20 -4.81
N LYS A 287 30.83 31.35 -3.93
CA LYS A 287 30.68 31.99 -2.60
C LYS A 287 30.30 33.48 -2.61
N SER A 288 30.26 34.14 -3.76
CA SER A 288 30.13 35.60 -3.84
C SER A 288 29.59 36.11 -5.17
N LYS A 289 29.87 35.42 -6.27
CA LYS A 289 29.31 35.73 -7.60
C LYS A 289 28.00 34.96 -7.80
N PRO A 290 27.07 35.47 -8.63
CA PRO A 290 25.75 34.88 -8.83
C PRO A 290 25.79 33.68 -9.79
N TYR A 291 26.63 32.69 -9.48
CA TYR A 291 26.83 31.49 -10.29
C TYR A 291 26.42 30.27 -9.49
N PHE A 292 25.52 29.48 -10.03
CA PHE A 292 25.17 28.19 -9.45
C PHE A 292 24.82 27.18 -10.54
N SER A 293 24.83 25.91 -10.20
CA SER A 293 24.42 24.86 -11.11
C SER A 293 23.97 23.63 -10.34
N VAL A 294 23.16 22.80 -11.00
CA VAL A 294 22.62 21.55 -10.45
C VAL A 294 22.78 20.42 -11.46
N GLN A 295 23.07 19.22 -10.97
CA GLN A 295 23.33 18.04 -11.80
C GLN A 295 22.02 17.34 -12.22
N PHE A 296 20.96 17.49 -11.42
CA PHE A 296 19.61 17.02 -11.70
C PHE A 296 18.81 17.99 -12.61
N HIS A 297 17.61 17.57 -13.02
CA HIS A 297 16.72 18.30 -13.93
C HIS A 297 15.55 18.97 -13.19
N PRO A 298 15.70 20.23 -12.71
CA PRO A 298 14.62 20.95 -12.04
C PRO A 298 13.43 21.28 -12.97
N GLU A 299 13.60 21.17 -14.29
CA GLU A 299 12.53 21.26 -15.28
C GLU A 299 11.68 19.97 -15.40
N HIS A 300 12.00 18.92 -14.62
CA HIS A 300 11.25 17.67 -14.52
C HIS A 300 10.90 17.04 -15.89
N THR A 301 9.68 16.55 -16.11
CA THR A 301 9.20 16.05 -17.42
C THR A 301 10.10 14.96 -18.07
N ALA A 302 10.16 13.74 -17.53
CA ALA A 302 9.38 13.21 -16.40
C ALA A 302 10.08 13.39 -15.04
N GLY A 303 9.33 13.15 -13.95
CA GLY A 303 9.81 13.22 -12.57
C GLY A 303 9.29 14.41 -11.75
N PRO A 304 9.78 14.58 -10.50
CA PRO A 304 9.21 15.51 -9.51
C PRO A 304 9.51 16.98 -9.81
N GLU A 305 8.53 17.86 -9.53
CA GLU A 305 8.59 19.32 -9.77
C GLU A 305 9.20 20.11 -8.59
N ASP A 306 9.68 19.40 -7.56
CA ASP A 306 10.08 19.93 -6.24
C ASP A 306 11.08 21.10 -6.28
N LEU A 307 11.89 21.20 -7.34
CA LEU A 307 12.96 22.19 -7.50
C LEU A 307 12.81 23.11 -8.73
N GLU A 308 11.61 23.20 -9.33
CA GLU A 308 11.35 24.17 -10.41
C GLU A 308 11.60 25.62 -9.94
N MET A 309 11.48 25.88 -8.63
CA MET A 309 11.78 27.17 -8.01
C MET A 309 13.22 27.68 -8.25
N LEU A 310 14.15 26.84 -8.70
CA LEU A 310 15.50 27.29 -9.07
C LEU A 310 15.50 28.24 -10.28
N PHE A 311 14.49 28.16 -11.15
CA PHE A 311 14.28 29.14 -12.23
C PHE A 311 13.90 30.51 -11.65
N ASP A 312 13.06 30.55 -10.60
CA ASP A 312 12.75 31.79 -9.87
C ASP A 312 13.99 32.36 -9.20
N VAL A 313 14.78 31.53 -8.50
CA VAL A 313 16.02 31.93 -7.84
C VAL A 313 17.01 32.59 -8.83
N PHE A 314 17.14 32.05 -10.04
CA PHE A 314 18.02 32.63 -11.06
C PHE A 314 17.55 34.01 -11.55
N LEU A 315 16.24 34.23 -11.65
CA LEU A 315 15.65 35.50 -12.06
C LEU A 315 15.63 36.54 -10.90
N ASP A 316 15.57 36.08 -9.65
CA ASP A 316 15.35 36.88 -8.43
C ASP A 316 16.63 37.40 -7.73
N ILE A 317 17.83 37.29 -8.33
CA ILE A 317 19.14 37.68 -7.73
C ILE A 317 19.27 39.20 -7.38
N VAL A 318 18.17 39.97 -7.37
CA VAL A 318 18.09 41.39 -6.94
C VAL A 318 17.08 41.63 -5.78
N ARG A 319 17.65 41.75 -4.56
CA ARG A 319 17.26 42.52 -3.33
C ARG A 319 16.46 41.88 -2.15
N PRO A 320 16.70 42.34 -0.88
CA PRO A 320 16.30 41.68 0.39
C PRO A 320 15.16 42.33 1.22
N ARG A 321 14.75 41.65 2.32
CA ARG A 321 13.54 41.81 3.17
C ARG A 321 13.81 42.26 4.64
N LYS A 322 12.79 42.76 5.35
CA LYS A 322 12.83 43.41 6.70
C LYS A 322 11.79 42.75 7.64
N VAL A 323 12.20 42.26 8.81
CA VAL A 323 11.34 41.43 9.70
C VAL A 323 11.19 42.06 11.10
N LEU A 324 9.96 42.00 11.63
CA LEU A 324 9.58 42.45 12.96
C LEU A 324 9.50 41.27 13.95
N ILE A 325 10.04 41.45 15.15
CA ILE A 325 10.05 40.47 16.24
C ILE A 325 9.37 41.10 17.46
N LEU A 326 8.38 40.40 18.03
CA LEU A 326 7.74 40.81 19.28
C LEU A 326 8.41 40.08 20.45
N GLY A 327 9.00 40.84 21.38
CA GLY A 327 9.68 40.32 22.57
C GLY A 327 8.72 39.86 23.67
N SER A 328 9.26 39.54 24.85
CA SER A 328 8.49 38.89 25.93
C SER A 328 7.60 39.80 26.76
N GLY A 329 7.80 41.12 26.74
CA GLY A 329 7.11 42.04 27.66
C GLY A 329 7.75 42.09 29.06
N GLY A 330 7.02 42.66 30.03
CA GLY A 330 7.41 42.69 31.44
C GLY A 330 7.27 41.33 32.13
N LEU A 331 8.15 41.02 33.10
CA LEU A 331 8.16 39.72 33.79
C LEU A 331 6.91 39.55 34.68
N SER A 332 6.19 38.43 34.52
CA SER A 332 5.06 38.02 35.37
C SER A 332 5.10 36.53 35.70
N ILE A 333 4.42 36.10 36.77
CA ILE A 333 4.41 34.69 37.21
C ILE A 333 3.84 33.79 36.09
N GLY A 334 4.64 32.83 35.62
CA GLY A 334 4.33 31.98 34.46
C GLY A 334 5.05 32.36 33.15
N GLN A 335 5.81 33.45 33.12
CA GLN A 335 6.73 33.82 32.02
C GLN A 335 8.10 34.24 32.59
N ALA A 336 9.06 33.31 32.65
CA ALA A 336 10.42 33.56 33.13
C ALA A 336 11.37 34.03 32.01
N GLY A 337 12.66 34.22 32.32
CA GLY A 337 13.71 34.70 31.38
C GLY A 337 14.03 33.77 30.20
N GLU A 338 13.33 32.65 30.04
CA GLU A 338 13.49 31.70 28.93
C GLU A 338 13.18 32.32 27.55
N PHE A 339 12.22 33.25 27.48
CA PHE A 339 11.89 33.93 26.23
C PHE A 339 12.94 34.95 25.82
N ASP A 340 13.70 35.51 26.76
CA ASP A 340 14.84 36.39 26.52
C ASP A 340 15.91 35.66 25.70
N TYR A 341 16.21 34.42 26.06
CA TYR A 341 17.10 33.54 25.30
C TYR A 341 16.55 33.22 23.90
N SER A 342 15.28 32.80 23.79
CA SER A 342 14.65 32.39 22.53
C SER A 342 14.56 33.51 21.49
N GLY A 343 14.11 34.71 21.88
CA GLY A 343 14.09 35.85 20.96
C GLY A 343 15.49 36.40 20.66
N SER A 344 16.49 36.22 21.53
CA SER A 344 17.90 36.56 21.23
C SER A 344 18.49 35.61 20.17
N GLN A 345 18.15 34.32 20.21
CA GLN A 345 18.53 33.35 19.17
C GLN A 345 17.81 33.64 17.84
N ALA A 346 16.53 34.03 17.88
CA ALA A 346 15.79 34.44 16.68
C ALA A 346 16.43 35.68 16.03
N ILE A 347 16.82 36.69 16.81
CA ILE A 347 17.53 37.88 16.30
C ILE A 347 18.90 37.49 15.71
N LYS A 348 19.63 36.58 16.36
CA LYS A 348 20.92 36.08 15.87
C LYS A 348 20.78 35.35 14.53
N ALA A 349 19.82 34.44 14.42
CA ALA A 349 19.52 33.72 13.18
C ALA A 349 19.12 34.67 12.03
N MET A 350 18.29 35.68 12.32
CA MET A 350 17.90 36.69 11.31
C MET A 350 19.08 37.59 10.89
N LYS A 351 20.04 37.85 11.78
CA LYS A 351 21.26 38.61 11.46
C LYS A 351 22.28 37.81 10.64
N GLU A 352 22.40 36.50 10.87
CA GLU A 352 23.23 35.61 10.05
C GLU A 352 22.76 35.62 8.58
N GLU A 353 21.46 35.75 8.36
CA GLU A 353 20.81 35.84 7.03
C GLU A 353 20.76 37.27 6.43
N LYS A 354 21.42 38.26 7.04
CA LYS A 354 21.43 39.69 6.62
C LYS A 354 20.03 40.32 6.50
N ILE A 355 19.04 39.82 7.24
CA ILE A 355 17.68 40.39 7.30
C ILE A 355 17.64 41.50 8.35
N GLN A 356 17.09 42.66 8.01
CA GLN A 356 16.99 43.77 8.96
C GLN A 356 15.94 43.45 10.04
N THR A 357 16.36 43.45 11.30
CA THR A 357 15.57 43.06 12.47
C THR A 357 15.05 44.26 13.26
N ILE A 358 13.74 44.29 13.50
CA ILE A 358 13.09 45.26 14.39
C ILE A 358 12.55 44.50 15.60
N LEU A 359 12.90 44.90 16.81
CA LEU A 359 12.40 44.31 18.04
C LEU A 359 11.49 45.30 18.78
N ILE A 360 10.34 44.83 19.27
CA ILE A 360 9.55 45.56 20.28
C ILE A 360 9.62 44.77 21.60
N ASN A 361 10.22 45.34 22.63
CA ASN A 361 10.21 44.76 23.97
C ASN A 361 10.28 45.89 25.02
N PRO A 362 9.26 46.06 25.88
CA PRO A 362 9.25 47.12 26.90
C PRO A 362 10.21 46.86 28.07
N ASN A 363 10.73 45.63 28.22
CA ASN A 363 11.55 45.25 29.36
C ASN A 363 13.05 45.52 29.09
N ILE A 364 13.54 46.64 29.62
CA ILE A 364 14.92 47.14 29.44
C ILE A 364 16.01 46.25 30.09
N ALA A 365 15.62 45.31 30.96
CA ALA A 365 16.55 44.44 31.68
C ALA A 365 16.85 43.12 30.95
N THR A 366 16.32 42.91 29.73
CA THR A 366 16.51 41.69 28.94
C THR A 366 17.72 41.75 28.00
N VAL A 367 18.42 40.62 27.83
CA VAL A 367 19.57 40.47 26.90
C VAL A 367 19.18 40.82 25.47
N GLN A 368 17.95 40.50 25.05
CA GLN A 368 17.34 40.87 23.76
C GLN A 368 17.45 42.36 23.42
N THR A 369 17.39 43.22 24.43
CA THR A 369 17.41 44.68 24.28
C THR A 369 18.81 45.29 24.41
N SER A 370 19.84 44.43 24.52
CA SER A 370 21.24 44.86 24.57
C SER A 370 21.65 45.58 23.29
N LYS A 371 22.44 46.64 23.46
CA LYS A 371 22.90 47.49 22.35
C LYS A 371 23.70 46.66 21.33
N GLY A 372 23.20 46.58 20.10
CA GLY A 372 23.82 45.83 19.00
C GLY A 372 23.22 44.46 18.71
N LEU A 373 22.26 43.97 19.51
CA LEU A 373 21.63 42.66 19.26
C LEU A 373 20.59 42.70 18.13
N ALA A 374 19.56 43.54 18.21
CA ALA A 374 18.66 43.85 17.07
C ALA A 374 19.10 45.14 16.34
N ASP A 375 18.73 45.33 15.07
CA ASP A 375 19.13 46.53 14.30
C ASP A 375 18.39 47.79 14.75
N LYS A 376 17.13 47.62 15.19
CA LYS A 376 16.35 48.68 15.82
C LYS A 376 15.46 48.11 16.93
N CYS A 377 15.53 48.69 18.12
CA CYS A 377 14.77 48.25 19.28
C CYS A 377 13.81 49.36 19.75
N TYR A 378 12.54 49.01 19.94
CA TYR A 378 11.49 49.87 20.45
C TYR A 378 11.09 49.42 21.86
N PHE A 379 11.34 50.28 22.85
CA PHE A 379 10.93 50.08 24.24
C PHE A 379 9.49 50.55 24.44
N LEU A 380 8.54 49.88 23.78
CA LEU A 380 7.12 50.22 23.79
C LEU A 380 6.30 49.04 24.34
N PRO A 381 5.13 49.29 24.96
CA PRO A 381 4.21 48.24 25.36
C PRO A 381 3.80 47.33 24.18
N LEU A 382 3.68 46.03 24.41
CA LEU A 382 3.20 45.06 23.41
C LEU A 382 1.67 45.04 23.36
N THR A 383 1.07 46.17 22.96
CA THR A 383 -0.36 46.27 22.64
C THR A 383 -0.57 46.46 21.14
N PRO A 384 -1.73 46.04 20.59
CA PRO A 384 -2.01 46.18 19.17
C PRO A 384 -1.84 47.61 18.64
N GLU A 385 -2.20 48.65 19.39
CA GLU A 385 -2.08 50.04 18.91
C GLU A 385 -0.62 50.45 18.70
N TYR A 386 0.27 50.14 19.65
CA TYR A 386 1.69 50.50 19.56
C TYR A 386 2.44 49.63 18.55
N VAL A 387 2.13 48.34 18.49
CA VAL A 387 2.72 47.43 17.50
C VAL A 387 2.29 47.83 16.08
N GLU A 388 1.02 48.20 15.87
CA GLU A 388 0.54 48.72 14.59
C GLU A 388 1.25 50.03 14.21
N GLN A 389 1.51 50.94 15.16
CA GLN A 389 2.27 52.17 14.88
C GLN A 389 3.71 51.88 14.45
N VAL A 390 4.37 50.90 15.08
CA VAL A 390 5.71 50.46 14.67
C VAL A 390 5.66 49.80 13.28
N ILE A 391 4.64 48.99 12.98
CA ILE A 391 4.41 48.42 11.64
C ILE A 391 4.21 49.54 10.60
N LYS A 392 3.45 50.59 10.92
CA LYS A 392 3.25 51.77 10.05
C LYS A 392 4.56 52.51 9.77
N ALA A 393 5.38 52.69 10.80
CA ALA A 393 6.62 53.45 10.74
C ALA A 393 7.76 52.67 10.07
N GLU A 394 7.87 51.37 10.35
CA GLU A 394 9.00 50.55 9.92
C GLU A 394 8.74 49.71 8.67
N ARG A 395 7.47 49.46 8.33
CA ARG A 395 7.03 48.67 7.16
C ARG A 395 7.76 47.31 7.03
N PRO A 396 7.70 46.43 8.06
CA PRO A 396 8.22 45.08 7.96
C PRO A 396 7.38 44.24 6.98
N ASN A 397 7.97 43.22 6.36
CA ASN A 397 7.28 42.27 5.46
C ASN A 397 7.10 40.88 6.09
N GLY A 398 7.59 40.67 7.30
CA GLY A 398 7.33 39.47 8.12
C GLY A 398 7.28 39.80 9.61
N VAL A 399 6.53 39.01 10.39
CA VAL A 399 6.42 39.10 11.84
C VAL A 399 6.58 37.73 12.50
N LEU A 400 7.42 37.68 13.54
CA LEU A 400 7.66 36.48 14.35
C LEU A 400 6.98 36.64 15.71
N LEU A 401 5.94 35.82 15.96
CA LEU A 401 5.07 35.91 17.14
C LEU A 401 5.38 34.86 18.21
N THR A 402 6.15 33.83 17.85
CA THR A 402 6.37 32.62 18.65
C THR A 402 7.53 32.71 19.64
N PHE A 403 8.37 33.75 19.55
CA PHE A 403 9.58 33.89 20.36
C PHE A 403 9.44 34.86 21.56
N GLY A 404 8.27 35.51 21.70
CA GLY A 404 7.96 36.47 22.78
C GLY A 404 6.95 35.95 23.82
N GLY A 405 6.75 34.64 23.93
CA GLY A 405 5.81 34.02 24.86
C GLY A 405 4.33 34.40 24.61
N GLN A 406 3.45 34.06 25.56
CA GLN A 406 1.99 34.24 25.43
C GLN A 406 1.56 35.69 25.16
N THR A 407 2.26 36.68 25.72
CA THR A 407 1.99 38.11 25.50
C THR A 407 2.16 38.52 24.03
N ALA A 408 3.26 38.10 23.39
CA ALA A 408 3.49 38.35 21.96
C ALA A 408 2.50 37.58 21.07
N LEU A 409 2.18 36.34 21.43
CA LEU A 409 1.22 35.50 20.70
C LEU A 409 -0.20 36.10 20.75
N ASN A 410 -0.67 36.51 21.93
CA ASN A 410 -1.98 37.13 22.10
C ASN A 410 -2.08 38.47 21.35
N CYS A 411 -1.05 39.32 21.45
CA CYS A 411 -1.00 40.57 20.69
C CYS A 411 -1.02 40.33 19.18
N GLY A 412 -0.29 39.31 18.70
CA GLY A 412 -0.29 38.89 17.30
C GLY A 412 -1.65 38.37 16.83
N VAL A 413 -2.35 37.57 17.64
CA VAL A 413 -3.70 37.09 17.32
C VAL A 413 -4.71 38.24 17.22
N GLU A 414 -4.64 39.23 18.12
CA GLU A 414 -5.54 40.39 18.06
C GLU A 414 -5.22 41.33 16.89
N LEU A 415 -3.94 41.49 16.51
CA LEU A 415 -3.53 42.24 15.31
C LEU A 415 -3.97 41.56 14.00
N GLU A 416 -3.95 40.23 13.97
CA GLU A 416 -4.46 39.43 12.86
C GLU A 416 -5.99 39.57 12.75
N LYS A 417 -6.73 39.42 13.86
CA LYS A 417 -8.19 39.65 13.89
C LYS A 417 -8.58 41.07 13.46
N ALA A 418 -7.77 42.06 13.81
CA ALA A 418 -7.97 43.46 13.43
C ALA A 418 -7.56 43.77 11.96
N GLY A 419 -7.07 42.76 11.22
CA GLY A 419 -6.66 42.88 9.81
C GLY A 419 -5.43 43.76 9.60
N VAL A 420 -4.64 44.00 10.64
CA VAL A 420 -3.51 44.94 10.61
C VAL A 420 -2.37 44.39 9.76
N PHE A 421 -2.06 43.11 9.90
CA PHE A 421 -1.00 42.46 9.11
C PHE A 421 -1.32 42.45 7.61
N GLN A 422 -2.59 42.22 7.26
CA GLN A 422 -3.05 42.34 5.88
C GLN A 422 -3.00 43.79 5.37
N ARG A 423 -3.44 44.77 6.18
CA ARG A 423 -3.44 46.20 5.84
C ARG A 423 -2.04 46.76 5.55
N TYR A 424 -1.01 46.17 6.15
CA TYR A 424 0.37 46.62 6.02
C TYR A 424 1.30 45.62 5.31
N ASN A 425 0.73 44.55 4.74
CA ASN A 425 1.44 43.48 4.02
C ASN A 425 2.57 42.81 4.84
N VAL A 426 2.23 42.33 6.03
CA VAL A 426 3.15 41.69 6.99
C VAL A 426 2.77 40.21 7.15
N LYS A 427 3.71 39.28 6.89
CA LYS A 427 3.44 37.82 6.98
C LYS A 427 3.79 37.23 8.35
N ILE A 428 2.89 36.49 8.98
CA ILE A 428 3.16 35.73 10.22
C ILE A 428 4.00 34.48 9.90
N LEU A 429 5.01 34.17 10.73
CA LEU A 429 5.96 33.07 10.54
C LEU A 429 5.92 32.06 11.73
N GLY A 430 5.62 30.75 11.50
CA GLY A 430 5.59 29.67 12.53
C GLY A 430 4.45 28.61 12.40
N THR A 431 4.36 27.63 13.32
CA THR A 431 3.48 26.42 13.25
C THR A 431 2.24 26.44 14.21
N PRO A 432 1.02 25.99 13.79
CA PRO A 432 -0.17 25.89 14.66
C PRO A 432 -0.76 24.46 14.91
N ILE A 433 -1.28 24.20 16.14
CA ILE A 433 -1.99 22.96 16.59
C ILE A 433 -3.37 22.74 15.93
N LYS A 434 -3.91 23.77 15.29
CA LYS A 434 -5.18 23.78 14.54
C LYS A 434 -5.24 22.64 13.49
N SER A 435 -4.09 22.34 12.88
CA SER A 435 -3.87 21.35 11.84
C SER A 435 -4.59 20.00 11.99
N ILE A 436 -4.61 19.39 13.19
CA ILE A 436 -5.21 18.05 13.39
C ILE A 436 -6.75 18.12 13.42
N ILE A 437 -7.31 19.19 13.97
CA ILE A 437 -8.77 19.40 13.97
C ILE A 437 -9.24 19.74 12.55
N GLU A 438 -8.42 20.46 11.78
CA GLU A 438 -8.74 20.88 10.41
C GLU A 438 -8.82 19.73 9.41
N THR A 439 -8.16 18.60 9.65
CA THR A 439 -8.22 17.42 8.76
C THR A 439 -9.41 16.51 9.03
N GLU A 440 -9.93 16.49 10.26
CA GLU A 440 -11.03 15.59 10.66
C GLU A 440 -12.42 16.21 10.40
N ASP A 441 -12.56 17.54 10.43
CA ASP A 441 -13.81 18.25 10.08
C ASP A 441 -13.85 18.62 8.59
N ARG A 442 -14.83 18.10 7.84
CA ARG A 442 -14.90 18.28 6.38
C ARG A 442 -15.11 19.72 5.92
N LYS A 443 -15.81 20.56 6.69
CA LYS A 443 -16.03 21.95 6.29
C LYS A 443 -14.73 22.73 6.45
N ILE A 444 -14.07 22.54 7.59
CA ILE A 444 -12.77 23.15 7.85
C ILE A 444 -11.74 22.64 6.83
N PHE A 445 -11.76 21.35 6.51
CA PHE A 445 -10.93 20.76 5.47
C PHE A 445 -11.15 21.42 4.10
N ALA A 446 -12.41 21.56 3.66
CA ALA A 446 -12.77 22.20 2.40
C ALA A 446 -12.25 23.64 2.33
N ASP A 447 -12.47 24.42 3.39
CA ASP A 447 -12.00 25.80 3.47
C ASP A 447 -10.47 25.88 3.41
N ARG A 448 -9.76 25.01 4.15
CA ARG A 448 -8.29 24.96 4.15
C ARG A 448 -7.69 24.55 2.81
N VAL A 449 -8.32 23.60 2.11
CA VAL A 449 -7.92 23.19 0.76
C VAL A 449 -8.15 24.33 -0.25
N ASN A 450 -9.28 25.05 -0.13
CA ASN A 450 -9.59 26.19 -1.00
C ASN A 450 -8.59 27.35 -0.83
N GLU A 451 -8.04 27.57 0.37
CA GLU A 451 -7.02 28.62 0.62
C GLU A 451 -5.76 28.47 -0.26
N ILE A 452 -5.41 27.24 -0.63
CA ILE A 452 -4.26 26.95 -1.49
C ILE A 452 -4.65 26.79 -2.97
N GLY A 453 -5.89 27.14 -3.33
CA GLY A 453 -6.42 27.08 -4.70
C GLY A 453 -6.77 25.67 -5.18
N GLU A 454 -6.71 24.67 -4.30
CA GLU A 454 -7.12 23.30 -4.58
C GLU A 454 -8.63 23.13 -4.34
N LYS A 455 -9.23 22.04 -4.84
CA LYS A 455 -10.68 21.84 -4.77
C LYS A 455 -11.03 20.50 -4.14
N VAL A 456 -11.92 20.54 -3.16
CA VAL A 456 -12.62 19.35 -2.67
C VAL A 456 -13.87 19.08 -3.51
N ALA A 457 -14.40 17.85 -3.44
CA ALA A 457 -15.69 17.55 -4.05
C ALA A 457 -16.77 18.53 -3.54
N PRO A 458 -17.58 19.15 -4.42
CA PRO A 458 -18.63 20.08 -4.00
C PRO A 458 -19.60 19.40 -3.05
N SER A 459 -19.82 19.99 -1.87
CA SER A 459 -20.65 19.41 -0.84
C SER A 459 -21.37 20.47 0.00
N GLU A 460 -22.50 20.09 0.57
CA GLU A 460 -23.31 20.90 1.48
C GLU A 460 -23.71 20.07 2.70
N ILE A 461 -23.85 20.72 3.86
CA ILE A 461 -24.21 20.08 5.12
C ILE A 461 -25.70 20.31 5.37
N ALA A 462 -26.40 19.24 5.74
CA ALA A 462 -27.81 19.24 6.10
C ALA A 462 -28.03 18.65 7.50
N TYR A 463 -28.90 19.28 8.27
CA TYR A 463 -29.34 18.83 9.61
C TYR A 463 -30.78 18.30 9.61
N SER A 464 -31.46 18.37 8.46
CA SER A 464 -32.80 17.84 8.24
C SER A 464 -32.93 17.25 6.84
N VAL A 465 -34.00 16.48 6.62
CA VAL A 465 -34.33 15.94 5.29
C VAL A 465 -34.58 17.08 4.29
N GLU A 466 -35.25 18.16 4.71
CA GLU A 466 -35.52 19.31 3.86
C GLU A 466 -34.25 20.03 3.41
N GLU A 467 -33.29 20.22 4.33
CA GLU A 467 -31.98 20.82 4.00
C GLU A 467 -31.19 19.93 3.04
N ALA A 468 -31.26 18.60 3.21
CA ALA A 468 -30.61 17.65 2.31
C ALA A 468 -31.17 17.74 0.88
N LEU A 469 -32.48 17.86 0.74
CA LEU A 469 -33.14 18.01 -0.57
C LEU A 469 -32.80 19.34 -1.23
N ALA A 470 -32.71 20.44 -0.46
CA ALA A 470 -32.31 21.75 -0.95
C ALA A 470 -30.84 21.76 -1.44
N ALA A 471 -29.94 21.14 -0.66
CA ALA A 471 -28.55 20.94 -1.04
C ALA A 471 -28.42 20.18 -2.37
N ALA A 472 -29.21 19.12 -2.56
CA ALA A 472 -29.18 18.35 -3.81
C ALA A 472 -29.74 19.10 -5.02
N GLU A 473 -30.70 20.01 -4.83
CA GLU A 473 -31.18 20.90 -5.91
C GLU A 473 -30.10 21.91 -6.33
N SER A 474 -29.29 22.38 -5.38
CA SER A 474 -28.13 23.27 -5.61
C SER A 474 -26.98 22.55 -6.32
N LEU A 475 -26.59 21.36 -5.82
CA LEU A 475 -25.47 20.58 -6.34
C LEU A 475 -25.77 19.88 -7.67
N GLY A 476 -27.06 19.58 -7.91
CA GLY A 476 -27.56 18.81 -9.03
C GLY A 476 -27.43 17.29 -8.83
N TYR A 477 -28.48 16.54 -9.19
CA TYR A 477 -28.46 15.08 -9.14
C TYR A 477 -27.59 14.47 -10.26
N PRO A 478 -26.98 13.28 -10.05
CA PRO A 478 -27.01 12.50 -8.81
C PRO A 478 -26.12 13.09 -7.70
N VAL A 479 -26.50 12.84 -6.45
CA VAL A 479 -25.75 13.22 -5.23
C VAL A 479 -25.44 12.02 -4.36
N MET A 480 -24.47 12.15 -3.46
CA MET A 480 -24.16 11.17 -2.43
C MET A 480 -24.51 11.75 -1.06
N ALA A 481 -25.31 11.04 -0.28
CA ALA A 481 -25.60 11.39 1.11
C ALA A 481 -24.70 10.58 2.05
N ARG A 482 -24.18 11.20 3.12
CA ARG A 482 -23.30 10.54 4.10
C ARG A 482 -23.51 11.07 5.51
N ALA A 483 -23.58 10.20 6.50
CA ALA A 483 -23.64 10.60 7.90
C ALA A 483 -22.27 11.12 8.39
N ALA A 484 -22.24 12.30 9.03
CA ALA A 484 -21.01 12.87 9.59
C ALA A 484 -20.52 12.09 10.82
N PHE A 485 -19.23 12.26 11.17
CA PHE A 485 -18.52 11.58 12.27
C PHE A 485 -18.58 10.04 12.23
N SER A 486 -18.65 9.47 11.03
CA SER A 486 -18.68 8.01 10.81
C SER A 486 -17.52 7.54 9.93
N LEU A 487 -17.00 6.34 10.17
CA LEU A 487 -15.85 5.75 9.46
C LEU A 487 -16.30 4.60 8.54
N GLY A 488 -15.76 4.55 7.32
CA GLY A 488 -16.03 3.48 6.34
C GLY A 488 -17.42 3.55 5.71
N GLY A 489 -17.98 4.76 5.54
CA GLY A 489 -19.20 5.01 4.79
C GLY A 489 -20.52 4.63 5.46
N LEU A 490 -20.56 4.51 6.79
CA LEU A 490 -21.79 4.18 7.52
C LEU A 490 -22.91 5.21 7.24
N GLY A 491 -24.09 4.75 6.83
CA GLY A 491 -25.21 5.62 6.44
C GLY A 491 -24.99 6.40 5.14
N SER A 492 -24.03 5.98 4.31
CA SER A 492 -23.81 6.56 2.98
C SER A 492 -24.65 5.91 1.88
N GLY A 493 -25.06 6.69 0.88
CA GLY A 493 -25.70 6.17 -0.32
C GLY A 493 -25.81 7.20 -1.44
N PHE A 494 -26.00 6.72 -2.67
CA PHE A 494 -26.24 7.57 -3.84
C PHE A 494 -27.73 7.76 -4.06
N ALA A 495 -28.11 9.00 -4.40
CA ALA A 495 -29.45 9.35 -4.83
C ALA A 495 -29.40 9.96 -6.22
N ASN A 496 -30.15 9.40 -7.16
CA ASN A 496 -30.33 9.92 -8.50
C ASN A 496 -31.51 10.90 -8.59
N ASN A 497 -32.36 10.93 -7.56
CA ASN A 497 -33.55 11.77 -7.51
C ASN A 497 -33.95 12.08 -6.06
N LYS A 498 -34.97 12.93 -5.93
CA LYS A 498 -35.48 13.46 -4.66
C LYS A 498 -36.07 12.39 -3.72
N GLU A 499 -36.67 11.33 -4.26
CA GLU A 499 -37.24 10.24 -3.44
C GLU A 499 -36.15 9.36 -2.85
N GLU A 500 -35.16 8.97 -3.65
CA GLU A 500 -34.00 8.20 -3.18
C GLU A 500 -33.26 8.95 -2.05
N LEU A 501 -33.05 10.27 -2.23
CA LEU A 501 -32.37 11.08 -1.22
C LEU A 501 -33.15 11.19 0.09
N ARG A 502 -34.48 11.32 0.02
CA ARG A 502 -35.32 11.37 1.21
C ARG A 502 -35.17 10.11 2.06
N ASN A 503 -35.26 8.93 1.43
CA ASN A 503 -35.12 7.66 2.12
C ASN A 503 -33.74 7.51 2.78
N LEU A 504 -32.68 7.91 2.08
CA LEU A 504 -31.31 7.88 2.62
C LEU A 504 -31.14 8.86 3.79
N ALA A 505 -31.67 10.08 3.67
CA ALA A 505 -31.57 11.11 4.70
C ALA A 505 -32.32 10.72 5.98
N GLU A 506 -33.51 10.14 5.87
CA GLU A 506 -34.28 9.64 7.02
C GLU A 506 -33.53 8.53 7.78
N GLN A 507 -32.94 7.59 7.04
CA GLN A 507 -32.15 6.51 7.64
C GLN A 507 -30.87 7.04 8.30
N ALA A 508 -30.15 7.93 7.63
CA ALA A 508 -28.89 8.45 8.13
C ALA A 508 -29.07 9.38 9.33
N LEU A 509 -30.09 10.26 9.33
CA LEU A 509 -30.38 11.17 10.43
C LEU A 509 -30.92 10.47 11.70
N ALA A 510 -31.38 9.22 11.58
CA ALA A 510 -31.72 8.39 12.74
C ALA A 510 -30.47 7.96 13.54
N HIS A 511 -29.29 7.96 12.92
CA HIS A 511 -28.04 7.50 13.51
C HIS A 511 -26.99 8.61 13.69
N SER A 512 -27.14 9.76 13.02
CA SER A 512 -26.27 10.93 13.14
C SER A 512 -27.08 12.22 13.13
N SER A 513 -26.64 13.24 13.88
CA SER A 513 -27.30 14.55 13.90
C SER A 513 -26.98 15.42 12.68
N GLN A 514 -26.14 14.94 11.76
CA GLN A 514 -25.64 15.71 10.63
C GLN A 514 -25.44 14.80 9.39
N LEU A 515 -25.92 15.28 8.25
CA LEU A 515 -25.79 14.65 6.94
C LEU A 515 -24.97 15.55 6.00
N ILE A 516 -24.15 14.95 5.15
CA ILE A 516 -23.35 15.62 4.13
C ILE A 516 -23.86 15.17 2.77
N ILE A 517 -24.20 16.13 1.91
CA ILE A 517 -24.64 15.89 0.53
C ILE A 517 -23.51 16.31 -0.40
N ASP A 518 -22.90 15.37 -1.12
CA ASP A 518 -21.85 15.62 -2.09
C ASP A 518 -22.39 15.51 -3.52
N LYS A 519 -21.83 16.31 -4.43
CA LYS A 519 -21.99 16.06 -5.86
C LYS A 519 -21.45 14.68 -6.21
N SER A 520 -22.24 13.86 -6.90
CA SER A 520 -21.78 12.54 -7.33
C SER A 520 -20.69 12.67 -8.39
N LEU A 521 -19.55 12.05 -8.12
CA LEU A 521 -18.44 11.87 -9.06
C LEU A 521 -18.37 10.39 -9.52
N LYS A 522 -19.49 9.67 -9.44
CA LYS A 522 -19.56 8.24 -9.76
C LYS A 522 -19.04 7.95 -11.17
N GLY A 523 -18.18 6.95 -11.29
CA GLY A 523 -17.54 6.57 -12.55
C GLY A 523 -16.24 7.31 -12.87
N TRP A 524 -15.79 8.24 -12.02
CA TRP A 524 -14.47 8.84 -12.13
C TRP A 524 -13.39 7.85 -11.65
N LYS A 525 -12.14 8.03 -12.10
CA LYS A 525 -11.02 7.24 -11.60
C LYS A 525 -10.76 7.63 -10.15
N GLU A 526 -10.58 6.64 -9.28
CA GLU A 526 -10.20 6.87 -7.88
C GLU A 526 -8.73 6.52 -7.71
N VAL A 527 -7.94 7.46 -7.20
CA VAL A 527 -6.48 7.37 -7.07
C VAL A 527 -6.07 7.78 -5.67
N GLU A 528 -5.16 7.04 -5.06
CA GLU A 528 -4.65 7.29 -3.71
C GLU A 528 -3.14 7.49 -3.70
N TYR A 529 -2.65 8.33 -2.79
CA TYR A 529 -1.22 8.53 -2.52
C TYR A 529 -0.92 8.39 -1.03
N GLU A 530 0.14 7.67 -0.70
CA GLU A 530 0.75 7.63 0.63
C GLU A 530 1.89 8.65 0.71
N VAL A 531 1.78 9.59 1.63
CA VAL A 531 2.70 10.73 1.76
C VAL A 531 3.38 10.69 3.12
N VAL A 532 4.68 10.95 3.14
CA VAL A 532 5.47 11.05 4.36
C VAL A 532 6.10 12.42 4.44
N ARG A 533 5.96 13.08 5.60
CA ARG A 533 6.53 14.40 5.85
C ARG A 533 7.22 14.45 7.21
N ASP A 534 8.44 14.98 7.25
CA ASP A 534 9.17 15.18 8.50
C ASP A 534 9.04 16.60 9.07
N ALA A 535 9.59 16.79 10.27
CA ALA A 535 9.60 18.09 10.95
C ALA A 535 10.46 19.16 10.26
N TYR A 536 11.31 18.76 9.30
CA TYR A 536 12.22 19.62 8.53
C TYR A 536 11.67 19.95 7.13
N ASP A 537 10.41 19.60 6.89
CA ASP A 537 9.67 19.84 5.64
C ASP A 537 10.21 19.07 4.42
N ASN A 538 10.93 17.96 4.66
CA ASN A 538 11.14 16.93 3.66
C ASN A 538 9.80 16.18 3.51
N CYS A 539 9.29 16.10 2.29
CA CYS A 539 7.96 15.56 1.99
C CYS A 539 8.03 14.75 0.70
N ILE A 540 7.65 13.47 0.74
CA ILE A 540 7.76 12.52 -0.37
C ILE A 540 6.46 11.71 -0.52
N THR A 541 6.21 11.19 -1.72
CA THR A 541 5.12 10.22 -1.95
C THR A 541 5.68 8.81 -2.06
N VAL A 542 5.34 7.94 -1.11
CA VAL A 542 5.92 6.60 -0.99
C VAL A 542 5.22 5.58 -1.88
N CYS A 543 3.92 5.71 -2.09
CA CYS A 543 3.16 4.79 -2.92
C CYS A 543 1.99 5.52 -3.57
N ASN A 544 1.63 5.10 -4.77
CA ASN A 544 0.41 5.50 -5.42
C ASN A 544 -0.40 4.27 -5.84
N MET A 545 -1.73 4.38 -5.74
CA MET A 545 -2.66 3.29 -5.98
C MET A 545 -3.78 3.76 -6.91
N GLU A 546 -4.21 2.91 -7.82
CA GLU A 546 -5.35 3.14 -8.70
C GLU A 546 -6.42 2.10 -8.45
N ASN A 547 -7.66 2.53 -8.23
CA ASN A 547 -8.78 1.60 -8.10
C ASN A 547 -9.21 1.15 -9.50
N LEU A 548 -9.26 -0.17 -9.69
CA LEU A 548 -9.85 -0.77 -10.89
C LEU A 548 -11.35 -0.49 -10.93
N ASP A 549 -12.00 -0.63 -9.77
CA ASP A 549 -13.36 -0.22 -9.56
C ASP A 549 -13.45 1.31 -9.49
N PRO A 550 -14.31 1.96 -10.29
CA PRO A 550 -14.38 3.41 -10.33
C PRO A 550 -15.08 3.98 -9.09
N LEU A 551 -14.94 5.29 -8.87
CA LEU A 551 -15.51 5.98 -7.73
C LEU A 551 -17.02 5.67 -7.58
N GLY A 552 -17.41 5.39 -6.34
CA GLY A 552 -18.75 4.93 -5.97
C GLY A 552 -18.72 3.58 -5.24
N ILE A 553 -17.60 2.87 -5.36
CA ILE A 553 -17.23 1.73 -4.52
C ILE A 553 -16.10 2.22 -3.61
N HIS A 554 -16.22 2.01 -2.30
CA HIS A 554 -15.22 2.45 -1.33
C HIS A 554 -13.88 1.76 -1.61
N THR A 555 -12.74 2.46 -1.47
CA THR A 555 -11.37 1.90 -1.66
C THR A 555 -11.16 0.52 -1.01
N GLY A 556 -11.59 0.37 0.25
CA GLY A 556 -11.61 -0.92 0.96
C GLY A 556 -12.44 -2.05 0.32
N GLU A 557 -13.49 -1.74 -0.43
CA GLU A 557 -14.32 -2.67 -1.25
C GLU A 557 -13.82 -2.80 -2.69
N SER A 558 -12.91 -1.94 -3.13
CA SER A 558 -12.41 -1.92 -4.50
C SER A 558 -11.27 -2.91 -4.70
N ILE A 559 -11.17 -3.42 -5.94
CA ILE A 559 -9.93 -3.97 -6.46
C ILE A 559 -8.97 -2.81 -6.73
N VAL A 560 -7.73 -2.92 -6.24
CA VAL A 560 -6.74 -1.84 -6.28
C VAL A 560 -5.46 -2.34 -6.91
N VAL A 561 -4.80 -1.52 -7.73
CA VAL A 561 -3.50 -1.82 -8.33
C VAL A 561 -2.43 -0.82 -7.89
N ALA A 562 -1.20 -1.30 -7.70
CA ALA A 562 -0.04 -0.46 -7.41
C ALA A 562 1.16 -0.87 -8.29
N PRO A 563 1.86 0.08 -8.95
CA PRO A 563 1.51 1.51 -9.06
C PRO A 563 0.25 1.74 -9.91
N SER A 564 -0.19 2.99 -10.11
CA SER A 564 -1.24 3.31 -11.10
C SER A 564 -0.84 2.91 -12.53
N GLN A 565 -1.77 2.41 -13.33
CA GLN A 565 -1.52 1.91 -14.69
C GLN A 565 -1.97 2.85 -15.80
N THR A 566 -3.01 3.66 -15.56
CA THR A 566 -3.69 4.42 -16.63
C THR A 566 -3.53 5.94 -16.53
N LEU A 567 -2.62 6.40 -15.66
CA LEU A 567 -2.29 7.81 -15.50
C LEU A 567 -1.11 8.20 -16.41
N SER A 568 -1.26 9.29 -17.13
CA SER A 568 -0.12 9.94 -17.80
C SER A 568 0.84 10.58 -16.80
N ASN A 569 2.08 10.87 -17.21
CA ASN A 569 3.05 11.58 -16.36
C ASN A 569 2.50 12.91 -15.80
N LYS A 570 1.70 13.63 -16.60
CA LYS A 570 1.12 14.90 -16.18
C LYS A 570 0.04 14.71 -15.10
N GLU A 571 -0.85 13.73 -15.27
CA GLU A 571 -1.87 13.44 -14.25
C GLU A 571 -1.24 12.92 -12.96
N TYR A 572 -0.25 12.01 -13.07
CA TYR A 572 0.50 11.51 -11.92
C TYR A 572 1.15 12.65 -11.12
N ASN A 573 1.94 13.51 -11.78
CA ASN A 573 2.66 14.58 -11.07
C ASN A 573 1.72 15.69 -10.59
N MET A 574 0.64 15.98 -11.31
CA MET A 574 -0.40 16.90 -10.83
C MET A 574 -0.95 16.43 -9.49
N LEU A 575 -1.38 15.17 -9.39
CA LEU A 575 -1.91 14.61 -8.15
C LEU A 575 -0.84 14.53 -7.06
N ARG A 576 0.38 14.08 -7.39
CA ARG A 576 1.53 14.02 -6.48
C ARG A 576 1.89 15.40 -5.90
N THR A 577 2.02 16.43 -6.74
CA THR A 577 2.34 17.80 -6.32
C THR A 577 1.23 18.36 -5.45
N THR A 578 -0.04 18.13 -5.81
CA THR A 578 -1.18 18.49 -4.95
C THR A 578 -1.12 17.77 -3.60
N ALA A 579 -0.75 16.48 -3.56
CA ALA A 579 -0.60 15.72 -2.32
C ALA A 579 0.42 16.41 -1.40
N ILE A 580 1.64 16.62 -1.89
CA ILE A 580 2.71 17.28 -1.13
C ILE A 580 2.29 18.68 -0.66
N LYS A 581 1.64 19.46 -1.53
CA LYS A 581 1.16 20.81 -1.23
C LYS A 581 0.10 20.82 -0.12
N VAL A 582 -0.89 19.92 -0.20
CA VAL A 582 -1.94 19.75 0.80
C VAL A 582 -1.34 19.32 2.14
N ILE A 583 -0.52 18.27 2.15
CA ILE A 583 0.07 17.72 3.37
C ILE A 583 1.01 18.73 4.06
N ARG A 584 1.78 19.51 3.30
CA ARG A 584 2.56 20.64 3.83
C ARG A 584 1.67 21.73 4.44
N HIS A 585 0.56 22.07 3.78
CA HIS A 585 -0.38 23.10 4.26
C HIS A 585 -1.08 22.71 5.56
N PHE A 586 -1.42 21.43 5.71
CA PHE A 586 -1.92 20.87 6.97
C PHE A 586 -0.82 20.67 8.01
N GLY A 587 0.47 20.76 7.65
CA GLY A 587 1.58 20.65 8.60
C GLY A 587 1.75 19.26 9.21
N VAL A 588 1.35 18.22 8.48
CA VAL A 588 1.47 16.82 8.93
C VAL A 588 2.94 16.47 9.19
N VAL A 589 3.23 15.76 10.27
CA VAL A 589 4.54 15.20 10.58
C VAL A 589 4.35 13.72 10.90
N GLY A 590 4.85 12.84 10.04
CA GLY A 590 4.54 11.42 10.05
C GLY A 590 4.11 10.96 8.66
N GLU A 591 3.04 10.16 8.62
CA GLU A 591 2.44 9.61 7.41
C GLU A 591 0.99 10.07 7.27
N CYS A 592 0.50 10.08 6.03
CA CYS A 592 -0.90 10.29 5.71
C CYS A 592 -1.25 9.74 4.32
N ASN A 593 -2.51 9.38 4.17
CA ASN A 593 -3.13 8.99 2.89
C ASN A 593 -3.97 10.15 2.34
N ILE A 594 -3.94 10.36 1.02
CA ILE A 594 -4.82 11.30 0.31
C ILE A 594 -5.48 10.63 -0.89
N GLN A 595 -6.77 10.92 -1.10
CA GLN A 595 -7.59 10.30 -2.14
C GLN A 595 -8.15 11.33 -3.12
N TYR A 596 -8.19 10.95 -4.39
CA TYR A 596 -8.63 11.79 -5.51
C TYR A 596 -9.69 11.11 -6.35
N ALA A 597 -10.62 11.92 -6.87
CA ALA A 597 -11.41 11.55 -8.04
C ALA A 597 -10.88 12.31 -9.25
N LEU A 598 -10.34 11.59 -10.24
CA LEU A 598 -9.83 12.12 -11.50
C LEU A 598 -10.82 11.84 -12.64
N ASN A 599 -11.15 12.87 -13.41
CA ASN A 599 -12.03 12.73 -14.56
C ASN A 599 -11.36 11.84 -15.62
N PRO A 600 -12.03 10.79 -16.14
CA PRO A 600 -11.43 9.87 -17.10
C PRO A 600 -11.14 10.52 -18.48
N SER A 601 -11.70 11.70 -18.74
CA SER A 601 -11.65 12.38 -20.03
C SER A 601 -10.99 13.76 -19.99
N SER A 602 -10.41 14.16 -18.85
CA SER A 602 -9.72 15.45 -18.70
C SER A 602 -8.81 15.48 -17.49
N GLU A 603 -8.04 16.54 -17.33
CA GLU A 603 -7.16 16.75 -16.16
C GLU A 603 -7.92 17.27 -14.92
N GLN A 604 -9.26 17.39 -14.99
CA GLN A 604 -10.07 17.84 -13.86
C GLN A 604 -10.08 16.78 -12.76
N PHE A 605 -9.77 17.18 -11.52
CA PHE A 605 -9.84 16.32 -10.36
C PHE A 605 -10.43 17.03 -9.14
N TYR A 606 -10.81 16.25 -8.14
CA TYR A 606 -11.22 16.72 -6.81
C TYR A 606 -10.55 15.89 -5.73
N ILE A 607 -10.18 16.54 -4.62
CA ILE A 607 -9.74 15.86 -3.40
C ILE A 607 -10.97 15.31 -2.68
N ILE A 608 -10.95 14.03 -2.34
CA ILE A 608 -12.06 13.33 -1.68
C ILE A 608 -11.90 13.36 -0.16
N GLU A 609 -10.71 13.01 0.34
CA GLU A 609 -10.34 13.08 1.75
C GLU A 609 -8.82 12.97 1.96
N VAL A 610 -8.38 13.35 3.16
CA VAL A 610 -7.04 13.15 3.68
C VAL A 610 -7.15 12.44 5.02
N ASN A 611 -6.46 11.31 5.17
CA ASN A 611 -6.37 10.57 6.42
C ASN A 611 -4.98 10.83 7.03
N ALA A 612 -4.90 11.75 8.00
CA ALA A 612 -3.66 12.11 8.69
C ALA A 612 -3.24 11.08 9.76
N ARG A 613 -3.31 9.80 9.42
CA ARG A 613 -3.01 8.64 10.26
C ARG A 613 -2.71 7.42 9.39
N LEU A 614 -2.06 6.43 10.00
CA LEU A 614 -1.94 5.11 9.40
C LEU A 614 -3.32 4.52 9.10
N SER A 615 -3.39 3.84 7.97
CA SER A 615 -4.60 3.32 7.35
C SER A 615 -4.40 1.91 6.79
N ARG A 616 -5.46 1.27 6.32
CA ARG A 616 -5.34 0.01 5.57
C ARG A 616 -4.51 0.21 4.30
N SER A 617 -4.72 1.33 3.60
CA SER A 617 -3.93 1.76 2.44
C SER A 617 -2.44 1.88 2.78
N SER A 618 -2.09 2.39 3.97
CA SER A 618 -0.69 2.46 4.43
C SER A 618 -0.05 1.09 4.67
N ALA A 619 -0.81 0.11 5.18
CA ALA A 619 -0.33 -1.26 5.35
C ALA A 619 -0.10 -1.93 3.99
N LEU A 620 -1.08 -1.83 3.09
CA LEU A 620 -0.98 -2.30 1.70
C LEU A 620 0.23 -1.67 0.99
N ALA A 621 0.38 -0.36 1.06
CA ALA A 621 1.51 0.36 0.46
C ALA A 621 2.86 -0.08 1.04
N SER A 622 2.93 -0.33 2.35
CA SER A 622 4.16 -0.83 2.99
C SER A 622 4.55 -2.21 2.45
N LYS A 623 3.57 -3.10 2.26
CA LYS A 623 3.82 -4.44 1.68
C LYS A 623 4.10 -4.38 0.18
N ALA A 624 3.41 -3.53 -0.58
CA ALA A 624 3.59 -3.39 -2.01
C ALA A 624 4.99 -2.83 -2.36
N THR A 625 5.49 -1.88 -1.57
CA THR A 625 6.74 -1.17 -1.85
C THR A 625 7.94 -1.77 -1.13
N GLY A 626 7.74 -2.43 0.02
CA GLY A 626 8.80 -2.78 0.98
C GLY A 626 9.18 -1.63 1.93
N TYR A 627 8.56 -0.46 1.80
CA TYR A 627 8.84 0.72 2.61
C TYR A 627 8.05 0.69 3.93
N PRO A 628 8.69 0.67 5.12
CA PRO A 628 7.99 0.47 6.38
C PRO A 628 7.37 1.77 6.92
N LEU A 629 6.24 2.21 6.36
CA LEU A 629 5.60 3.51 6.65
C LEU A 629 5.38 3.75 8.15
N ALA A 630 4.85 2.76 8.88
CA ALA A 630 4.59 2.89 10.31
C ALA A 630 5.88 3.12 11.13
N TYR A 631 6.97 2.40 10.79
CA TYR A 631 8.26 2.57 11.44
C TYR A 631 8.87 3.95 11.16
N VAL A 632 8.81 4.39 9.89
CA VAL A 632 9.31 5.71 9.49
C VAL A 632 8.49 6.82 10.18
N ALA A 633 7.16 6.77 10.11
CA ALA A 633 6.28 7.73 10.77
C ALA A 633 6.57 7.85 12.29
N ALA A 634 6.84 6.72 12.96
CA ALA A 634 7.24 6.71 14.37
C ALA A 634 8.62 7.37 14.63
N LYS A 635 9.56 7.29 13.68
CA LYS A 635 10.84 8.03 13.79
C LYS A 635 10.65 9.53 13.55
N LEU A 636 9.82 9.90 12.57
CA LEU A 636 9.53 11.30 12.26
C LEU A 636 8.81 12.01 13.40
N SER A 637 7.90 11.32 14.09
CA SER A 637 7.22 11.87 15.28
C SER A 637 8.17 12.13 16.46
N LEU A 638 9.34 11.50 16.47
CA LEU A 638 10.44 11.76 17.42
C LEU A 638 11.36 12.92 16.96
N GLY A 639 11.05 13.60 15.85
CA GLY A 639 11.86 14.69 15.31
C GLY A 639 13.11 14.25 14.55
N VAL A 640 13.20 12.97 14.17
CA VAL A 640 14.27 12.44 13.31
C VAL A 640 14.01 12.89 11.87
N ALA A 641 15.03 13.41 11.19
CA ALA A 641 14.90 13.83 9.80
C ALA A 641 14.83 12.61 8.87
N LEU A 642 13.95 12.67 7.86
CA LEU A 642 13.76 11.59 6.90
C LEU A 642 15.07 11.13 6.23
N PRO A 643 16.00 12.02 5.82
CA PRO A 643 17.28 11.62 5.23
C PRO A 643 18.18 10.81 6.16
N THR A 644 17.99 10.91 7.48
CA THR A 644 18.84 10.22 8.47
C THR A 644 18.33 8.83 8.81
N ILE A 645 17.09 8.50 8.45
CA ILE A 645 16.52 7.16 8.62
C ILE A 645 17.07 6.29 7.49
N LYS A 646 17.63 5.12 7.83
CA LYS A 646 18.12 4.17 6.83
C LYS A 646 16.94 3.42 6.19
N ASN A 647 17.05 3.15 4.90
CA ASN A 647 16.22 2.15 4.25
C ASN A 647 16.66 0.75 4.72
N SER A 648 15.78 0.03 5.42
CA SER A 648 16.05 -1.31 5.96
C SER A 648 16.17 -2.38 4.87
N VAL A 649 15.57 -2.18 3.70
CA VAL A 649 15.58 -3.15 2.59
C VAL A 649 16.93 -3.15 1.88
N THR A 650 17.51 -1.99 1.60
CA THR A 650 18.84 -1.89 0.97
C THR A 650 19.97 -1.88 2.01
N GLY A 651 19.71 -1.40 3.23
CA GLY A 651 20.67 -1.23 4.33
C GLY A 651 21.69 -0.11 4.14
N VAL A 652 21.82 0.42 2.92
CA VAL A 652 22.84 1.40 2.52
C VAL A 652 22.29 2.74 2.06
N THR A 653 21.01 2.82 1.67
CA THR A 653 20.36 4.06 1.25
C THR A 653 19.53 4.68 2.37
N THR A 654 19.04 5.91 2.15
CA THR A 654 18.13 6.60 3.06
C THR A 654 16.67 6.21 2.85
N ALA A 655 15.80 6.43 3.85
CA ALA A 655 14.36 6.36 3.73
C ALA A 655 13.75 7.60 3.05
N CYS A 656 14.55 8.65 2.78
CA CYS A 656 14.10 9.80 1.99
C CYS A 656 14.20 9.47 0.49
N PHE A 657 13.29 8.66 -0.05
CA PHE A 657 13.20 8.33 -1.47
C PHE A 657 11.78 7.89 -1.82
N GLU A 658 11.39 7.96 -3.09
CA GLU A 658 10.13 7.39 -3.59
C GLU A 658 10.41 5.98 -4.16
N PRO A 659 9.80 4.91 -3.62
CA PRO A 659 9.97 3.56 -4.14
C PRO A 659 9.72 3.42 -5.64
N SER A 660 10.54 2.60 -6.31
CA SER A 660 10.35 2.19 -7.69
C SER A 660 10.05 0.69 -7.73
N LEU A 661 8.93 0.33 -8.34
CA LEU A 661 8.49 -1.06 -8.49
C LEU A 661 8.85 -1.55 -9.91
N ASP A 662 9.36 -2.77 -10.04
CA ASP A 662 9.55 -3.48 -11.32
C ASP A 662 8.60 -4.68 -11.46
N TYR A 663 7.46 -4.57 -10.78
CA TYR A 663 6.35 -5.49 -10.70
C TYR A 663 5.03 -4.74 -10.50
N CYS A 664 3.91 -5.43 -10.71
CA CYS A 664 2.56 -4.97 -10.50
C CYS A 664 1.96 -5.70 -9.29
N VAL A 665 1.28 -4.94 -8.42
CA VAL A 665 0.57 -5.45 -7.25
C VAL A 665 -0.93 -5.31 -7.48
N VAL A 666 -1.69 -6.36 -7.13
CA VAL A 666 -3.16 -6.34 -7.15
C VAL A 666 -3.68 -6.71 -5.78
N LYS A 667 -4.53 -5.85 -5.21
CA LYS A 667 -5.30 -6.12 -3.99
C LYS A 667 -6.76 -6.41 -4.33
N ILE A 668 -7.33 -7.43 -3.70
CA ILE A 668 -8.76 -7.75 -3.79
C ILE A 668 -9.33 -7.91 -2.36
N PRO A 669 -10.47 -7.28 -2.02
CA PRO A 669 -11.13 -7.50 -0.73
C PRO A 669 -11.69 -8.92 -0.59
N ARG A 670 -11.90 -9.36 0.64
CA ARG A 670 -12.59 -10.61 0.99
C ARG A 670 -13.94 -10.30 1.60
N TRP A 671 -14.98 -11.01 1.15
CA TRP A 671 -16.35 -10.89 1.64
C TRP A 671 -16.91 -12.21 2.15
N ASP A 672 -17.72 -12.16 3.21
CA ASP A 672 -18.48 -13.31 3.75
C ASP A 672 -20.00 -13.06 3.71
N LEU A 673 -20.46 -12.29 2.73
CA LEU A 673 -21.88 -11.88 2.59
C LEU A 673 -22.86 -13.05 2.47
N ALA A 674 -22.39 -14.23 2.02
CA ALA A 674 -23.20 -15.44 1.96
C ALA A 674 -23.74 -15.90 3.32
N LYS A 675 -23.05 -15.57 4.42
CA LYS A 675 -23.48 -15.89 5.80
C LYS A 675 -24.66 -15.02 6.28
N PHE A 676 -24.97 -13.94 5.57
CA PHE A 676 -25.98 -12.96 5.98
C PHE A 676 -27.10 -12.85 4.95
N ILE A 677 -28.07 -13.77 5.03
CA ILE A 677 -29.15 -13.96 4.03
C ILE A 677 -29.92 -12.66 3.71
N ARG A 678 -30.17 -11.83 4.72
CA ARG A 678 -30.94 -10.58 4.59
C ARG A 678 -30.10 -9.36 4.22
N VAL A 679 -28.78 -9.49 4.18
CA VAL A 679 -27.87 -8.38 3.84
C VAL A 679 -27.72 -8.30 2.32
N SER A 680 -27.82 -7.09 1.78
CA SER A 680 -27.61 -6.86 0.36
C SER A 680 -26.17 -7.21 -0.05
N LYS A 681 -26.04 -7.96 -1.15
CA LYS A 681 -24.75 -8.33 -1.77
C LYS A 681 -24.12 -7.19 -2.57
N ASN A 682 -24.84 -6.09 -2.78
CA ASN A 682 -24.32 -4.94 -3.50
C ASN A 682 -23.22 -4.27 -2.69
N ILE A 683 -22.10 -3.97 -3.33
CA ILE A 683 -21.01 -3.18 -2.75
C ILE A 683 -21.12 -1.72 -3.23
N GLY A 684 -20.52 -0.79 -2.50
CA GLY A 684 -20.67 0.64 -2.76
C GLY A 684 -19.80 1.46 -1.83
N SER A 685 -20.23 2.68 -1.47
CA SER A 685 -19.48 3.60 -0.62
C SER A 685 -19.35 3.18 0.85
N SER A 686 -20.05 2.13 1.29
CA SER A 686 -19.96 1.58 2.66
C SER A 686 -19.28 0.22 2.64
N MET A 687 -18.28 0.05 3.50
CA MET A 687 -17.49 -1.17 3.57
C MET A 687 -18.26 -2.34 4.20
N LYS A 688 -18.12 -3.53 3.59
CA LYS A 688 -18.68 -4.83 4.02
C LYS A 688 -17.67 -5.98 4.00
N SER A 689 -16.51 -5.78 3.38
CA SER A 689 -15.38 -6.71 3.38
C SER A 689 -14.84 -6.96 4.80
N VAL A 690 -14.33 -8.17 5.01
CA VAL A 690 -13.86 -8.69 6.31
C VAL A 690 -12.34 -8.93 6.34
N GLY A 691 -11.67 -8.72 5.21
CA GLY A 691 -10.22 -8.85 5.05
C GLY A 691 -9.82 -8.52 3.61
N GLU A 692 -8.55 -8.71 3.28
CA GLU A 692 -8.03 -8.45 1.92
C GLU A 692 -6.82 -9.32 1.59
N VAL A 693 -6.54 -9.45 0.29
CA VAL A 693 -5.37 -10.16 -0.24
C VAL A 693 -4.53 -9.23 -1.07
N MET A 694 -3.24 -9.52 -1.17
CA MET A 694 -2.33 -8.85 -2.08
C MET A 694 -1.57 -9.90 -2.90
N ALA A 695 -1.51 -9.71 -4.21
CA ALA A 695 -0.72 -10.56 -5.11
C ALA A 695 0.25 -9.74 -5.92
N ILE A 696 1.38 -10.34 -6.26
CA ILE A 696 2.47 -9.71 -7.00
C ILE A 696 2.76 -10.53 -8.27
N GLY A 697 2.91 -9.83 -9.39
CA GLY A 697 3.27 -10.39 -10.68
C GLY A 697 4.02 -9.35 -11.51
N ARG A 698 4.71 -9.77 -12.57
CA ARG A 698 5.37 -8.79 -13.47
C ARG A 698 4.50 -8.38 -14.65
N ASN A 699 3.29 -8.92 -14.73
CA ASN A 699 2.21 -8.36 -15.51
C ASN A 699 0.90 -8.35 -14.71
N PHE A 700 -0.09 -7.64 -15.25
CA PHE A 700 -1.39 -7.49 -14.58
C PHE A 700 -2.15 -8.81 -14.52
N GLU A 701 -2.16 -9.59 -15.60
CA GLU A 701 -2.86 -10.87 -15.69
C GLU A 701 -2.37 -11.86 -14.61
N GLU A 702 -1.05 -11.97 -14.41
CA GLU A 702 -0.41 -12.80 -13.39
C GLU A 702 -0.84 -12.39 -11.98
N ALA A 703 -0.69 -11.11 -11.64
CA ALA A 703 -1.06 -10.59 -10.33
C ALA A 703 -2.56 -10.71 -10.07
N PHE A 704 -3.41 -10.40 -11.06
CA PHE A 704 -4.85 -10.45 -10.95
C PHE A 704 -5.39 -11.87 -10.75
N GLN A 705 -4.90 -12.85 -11.51
CA GLN A 705 -5.34 -14.25 -11.34
C GLN A 705 -4.87 -14.84 -10.01
N LYS A 706 -3.65 -14.53 -9.55
CA LYS A 706 -3.19 -14.90 -8.21
C LYS A 706 -4.09 -14.31 -7.12
N ALA A 707 -4.38 -13.02 -7.19
CA ALA A 707 -5.22 -12.34 -6.21
C ALA A 707 -6.61 -13.00 -6.13
N LEU A 708 -7.23 -13.34 -7.26
CA LEU A 708 -8.53 -14.03 -7.27
C LEU A 708 -8.49 -15.38 -6.53
N ARG A 709 -7.44 -16.18 -6.71
CA ARG A 709 -7.27 -17.45 -5.99
C ARG A 709 -7.03 -17.26 -4.50
N MET A 710 -6.30 -16.21 -4.12
CA MET A 710 -6.02 -15.89 -2.73
C MET A 710 -7.28 -15.49 -1.94
N VAL A 711 -8.29 -14.88 -2.59
CA VAL A 711 -9.56 -14.46 -1.96
C VAL A 711 -10.37 -15.66 -1.45
N ASP A 712 -10.43 -16.74 -2.22
CA ASP A 712 -11.20 -17.94 -1.86
C ASP A 712 -10.61 -19.17 -2.57
N GLY A 713 -10.33 -20.24 -1.82
CA GLY A 713 -9.75 -21.47 -2.37
C GLY A 713 -10.66 -22.21 -3.35
N ASN A 714 -11.92 -21.81 -3.47
CA ASN A 714 -12.84 -22.32 -4.50
C ASN A 714 -12.64 -21.66 -5.88
N PHE A 715 -11.90 -20.55 -5.96
CA PHE A 715 -11.62 -19.89 -7.23
C PHE A 715 -10.29 -20.37 -7.80
N ASN A 716 -10.29 -20.81 -9.06
CA ASN A 716 -9.06 -21.25 -9.75
C ASN A 716 -8.38 -20.11 -10.53
N GLY A 717 -9.02 -18.94 -10.62
CA GLY A 717 -8.56 -17.79 -11.42
C GLY A 717 -9.75 -17.01 -11.99
N PHE A 718 -9.55 -16.28 -13.08
CA PHE A 718 -10.62 -15.52 -13.75
C PHE A 718 -11.45 -16.43 -14.68
N ASP A 719 -12.41 -17.14 -14.09
CA ASP A 719 -13.18 -18.20 -14.75
C ASP A 719 -14.55 -17.69 -15.28
N PRO A 720 -14.85 -17.84 -16.58
CA PRO A 720 -16.09 -17.38 -17.19
C PRO A 720 -17.33 -18.24 -16.89
N TYR A 721 -17.17 -19.41 -16.26
CA TYR A 721 -18.27 -20.35 -16.00
C TYR A 721 -18.78 -20.32 -14.56
N LEU A 722 -18.14 -19.57 -13.66
CA LEU A 722 -18.55 -19.45 -12.26
C LEU A 722 -19.87 -18.68 -12.07
N GLN A 723 -20.17 -17.72 -12.96
CA GLN A 723 -21.40 -16.93 -12.92
C GLN A 723 -22.00 -16.78 -14.32
N PRO A 724 -23.33 -16.72 -14.45
CA PRO A 724 -23.95 -16.30 -15.69
C PRO A 724 -23.82 -14.78 -15.87
N VAL A 725 -23.89 -14.32 -17.12
CA VAL A 725 -23.97 -12.89 -17.43
C VAL A 725 -25.26 -12.30 -16.86
N LYS A 726 -25.11 -11.28 -16.01
CA LYS A 726 -26.20 -10.48 -15.44
C LYS A 726 -25.79 -9.01 -15.50
N GLU A 727 -26.39 -8.26 -16.43
CA GLU A 727 -26.03 -6.85 -16.64
C GLU A 727 -26.30 -5.96 -15.43
N GLU A 728 -27.30 -6.31 -14.63
CA GLU A 728 -27.59 -5.64 -13.36
C GLU A 728 -26.38 -5.69 -12.42
N GLU A 729 -25.68 -6.82 -12.30
CA GLU A 729 -24.49 -6.97 -11.46
C GLU A 729 -23.23 -6.29 -12.05
N LEU A 730 -23.22 -6.00 -13.36
CA LEU A 730 -22.19 -5.19 -14.00
C LEU A 730 -22.36 -3.70 -13.64
N THR A 731 -23.60 -3.23 -13.58
CA THR A 731 -23.98 -1.83 -13.30
C THR A 731 -24.06 -1.54 -11.80
N GLN A 732 -24.57 -2.50 -11.03
CA GLN A 732 -24.66 -2.51 -9.57
C GLN A 732 -23.68 -3.55 -9.04
N PRO A 733 -22.47 -3.12 -8.63
CA PRO A 733 -21.38 -4.03 -8.32
C PRO A 733 -21.71 -4.94 -7.12
N THR A 734 -21.28 -6.19 -7.20
CA THR A 734 -21.39 -7.22 -6.15
C THR A 734 -20.02 -7.86 -5.90
N ASP A 735 -19.89 -8.68 -4.85
CA ASP A 735 -18.69 -9.48 -4.56
C ASP A 735 -18.35 -10.50 -5.67
N LYS A 736 -19.28 -10.77 -6.60
CA LYS A 736 -19.11 -11.69 -7.73
C LYS A 736 -18.93 -10.99 -9.08
N ARG A 737 -18.90 -9.65 -9.11
CA ARG A 737 -18.75 -8.85 -10.34
C ARG A 737 -17.61 -9.30 -11.26
N PRO A 738 -16.39 -9.66 -10.78
CA PRO A 738 -15.33 -10.13 -11.66
C PRO A 738 -15.73 -11.36 -12.50
N PHE A 739 -16.47 -12.31 -11.91
CA PHE A 739 -16.89 -13.52 -12.64
C PHE A 739 -18.04 -13.25 -13.61
N VAL A 740 -18.90 -12.27 -13.31
CA VAL A 740 -19.92 -11.78 -14.27
C VAL A 740 -19.24 -11.09 -15.47
N LEU A 741 -18.17 -10.33 -15.23
CA LEU A 741 -17.32 -9.75 -16.28
C LEU A 741 -16.67 -10.84 -17.15
N ALA A 742 -16.08 -11.87 -16.54
CA ALA A 742 -15.49 -13.01 -17.25
C ALA A 742 -16.51 -13.68 -18.18
N ALA A 743 -17.73 -13.94 -17.68
CA ALA A 743 -18.81 -14.52 -18.45
C ALA A 743 -19.26 -13.60 -19.61
N ALA A 744 -19.28 -12.28 -19.40
CA ALA A 744 -19.67 -11.31 -20.41
C ALA A 744 -18.64 -11.23 -21.55
N LEU A 745 -17.34 -11.24 -21.20
CA LEU A 745 -16.24 -11.35 -22.15
C LEU A 745 -16.32 -12.66 -22.95
N LYS A 746 -16.63 -13.78 -22.29
CA LYS A 746 -16.82 -15.08 -22.98
C LYS A 746 -18.00 -15.06 -23.96
N LYS A 747 -19.05 -14.29 -23.66
CA LYS A 747 -20.17 -13.99 -24.57
C LYS A 747 -19.87 -12.89 -25.59
N GLN A 748 -18.60 -12.47 -25.73
CA GLN A 748 -18.12 -11.47 -26.68
C GLN A 748 -18.78 -10.09 -26.52
N TYR A 749 -19.04 -9.66 -25.28
CA TYR A 749 -19.38 -8.26 -25.03
C TYR A 749 -18.16 -7.39 -25.35
N THR A 750 -18.37 -6.27 -26.04
CA THR A 750 -17.27 -5.36 -26.40
C THR A 750 -16.74 -4.65 -25.17
N ILE A 751 -15.46 -4.29 -25.20
CA ILE A 751 -14.79 -3.51 -24.15
C ILE A 751 -15.52 -2.19 -23.88
N ASP A 752 -15.96 -1.47 -24.92
CA ASP A 752 -16.72 -0.23 -24.77
C ASP A 752 -18.05 -0.45 -24.03
N ARG A 753 -18.79 -1.51 -24.37
CA ARG A 753 -20.05 -1.83 -23.68
C ARG A 753 -19.79 -2.15 -22.21
N LEU A 754 -18.77 -2.93 -21.91
CA LEU A 754 -18.41 -3.25 -20.54
C LEU A 754 -17.94 -2.01 -19.77
N HIS A 755 -17.16 -1.14 -20.39
CA HIS A 755 -16.79 0.15 -19.82
C HIS A 755 -18.03 1.00 -19.56
N ASP A 756 -19.02 1.05 -20.46
CA ASP A 756 -20.22 1.85 -20.24
C ASP A 756 -21.07 1.34 -19.08
N LEU A 757 -21.19 0.02 -18.93
CA LEU A 757 -21.91 -0.61 -17.83
C LEU A 757 -21.17 -0.46 -16.49
N THR A 758 -19.85 -0.63 -16.50
CA THR A 758 -19.08 -0.79 -15.26
C THR A 758 -18.34 0.46 -14.82
N LYS A 759 -18.02 1.34 -15.77
CA LYS A 759 -17.06 2.45 -15.70
C LYS A 759 -15.61 2.05 -15.37
N ILE A 760 -15.29 0.74 -15.38
CA ILE A 760 -13.91 0.23 -15.28
C ILE A 760 -13.14 0.67 -16.53
N ASP A 761 -11.92 1.17 -16.37
CA ASP A 761 -11.10 1.64 -17.49
C ASP A 761 -10.88 0.53 -18.54
N ARG A 762 -10.88 0.91 -19.82
CA ARG A 762 -10.81 -0.05 -20.93
C ARG A 762 -9.51 -0.84 -20.89
N TRP A 763 -8.43 -0.28 -20.37
CA TRP A 763 -7.15 -0.98 -20.25
C TRP A 763 -7.30 -2.26 -19.40
N PHE A 764 -7.91 -2.16 -18.21
CA PHE A 764 -8.14 -3.34 -17.36
C PHE A 764 -9.06 -4.36 -18.03
N LEU A 765 -10.13 -3.89 -18.69
CA LEU A 765 -11.06 -4.77 -19.40
C LEU A 765 -10.39 -5.51 -20.56
N SER A 766 -9.49 -4.85 -21.31
CA SER A 766 -8.68 -5.48 -22.36
C SER A 766 -7.73 -6.54 -21.79
N LYS A 767 -7.10 -6.28 -20.63
CA LYS A 767 -6.28 -7.29 -19.95
C LYS A 767 -7.11 -8.50 -19.49
N MET A 768 -8.31 -8.28 -18.97
CA MET A 768 -9.25 -9.37 -18.65
C MET A 768 -9.69 -10.14 -19.90
N GLN A 769 -9.90 -9.44 -21.02
CA GLN A 769 -10.21 -10.06 -22.30
C GLN A 769 -9.09 -11.00 -22.76
N ASN A 770 -7.82 -10.59 -22.65
CA ASN A 770 -6.68 -11.46 -22.98
C ASN A 770 -6.76 -12.81 -22.26
N ILE A 771 -7.09 -12.79 -20.95
CA ILE A 771 -7.22 -14.01 -20.15
C ILE A 771 -8.32 -14.90 -20.73
N ILE A 772 -9.50 -14.35 -21.04
CA ILE A 772 -10.65 -15.12 -21.54
C ILE A 772 -10.46 -15.61 -22.98
N GLU A 773 -9.80 -14.83 -23.83
CA GLU A 773 -9.41 -15.28 -25.17
C GLU A 773 -8.44 -16.44 -25.10
N PHE A 774 -7.41 -16.33 -24.25
CA PHE A 774 -6.46 -17.43 -24.04
C PHE A 774 -7.11 -18.64 -23.36
N HIS A 775 -8.10 -18.45 -22.50
CA HIS A 775 -8.92 -19.54 -21.95
C HIS A 775 -9.55 -20.36 -23.08
N GLY A 776 -10.13 -19.69 -24.09
CA GLY A 776 -10.69 -20.35 -25.27
C GLY A 776 -9.65 -21.12 -26.09
N VAL A 777 -8.40 -20.64 -26.15
CA VAL A 777 -7.29 -21.36 -26.79
C VAL A 777 -6.97 -22.65 -26.03
N LEU A 778 -6.89 -22.61 -24.70
CA LEU A 778 -6.66 -23.81 -23.88
C LEU A 778 -7.79 -24.84 -24.03
N GLU A 779 -9.05 -24.39 -24.03
CA GLU A 779 -10.21 -25.27 -24.26
C GLU A 779 -10.15 -25.97 -25.62
N ALA A 780 -9.76 -25.25 -26.66
CA ALA A 780 -9.68 -25.78 -28.01
C ALA A 780 -8.56 -26.82 -28.18
N ASN A 781 -7.45 -26.68 -27.46
CA ASN A 781 -6.32 -27.62 -27.51
C ASN A 781 -6.54 -28.87 -26.63
N GLY A 782 -7.34 -28.75 -25.56
CA GLY A 782 -7.52 -29.84 -24.59
C GLY A 782 -6.18 -30.25 -23.96
N ALA A 783 -5.99 -31.55 -23.70
CA ALA A 783 -4.77 -32.06 -23.04
C ALA A 783 -3.48 -31.99 -23.88
N ASN A 784 -3.55 -31.60 -25.17
CA ASN A 784 -2.38 -31.49 -26.05
C ASN A 784 -1.65 -30.15 -25.85
N LEU A 785 -1.07 -29.94 -24.68
CA LEU A 785 -0.37 -28.70 -24.34
C LEU A 785 1.09 -28.74 -24.83
N THR A 786 1.45 -27.78 -25.69
CA THR A 786 2.85 -27.54 -26.09
C THR A 786 3.57 -26.74 -25.01
N HIS A 787 4.91 -26.78 -25.05
CA HIS A 787 5.76 -25.95 -24.18
C HIS A 787 5.32 -24.47 -24.18
N ASP A 788 5.14 -23.88 -25.36
CA ASP A 788 4.79 -22.46 -25.49
C ASP A 788 3.39 -22.13 -24.95
N LEU A 789 2.43 -23.04 -25.08
CA LEU A 789 1.10 -22.88 -24.49
C LEU A 789 1.17 -22.87 -22.96
N ILE A 790 1.95 -23.77 -22.35
CA ILE A 790 2.11 -23.80 -20.90
C ILE A 790 2.85 -22.54 -20.43
N VAL A 791 3.97 -22.17 -21.04
CA VAL A 791 4.71 -20.95 -20.69
C VAL A 791 3.81 -19.73 -20.76
N LYS A 792 3.02 -19.58 -21.84
CA LYS A 792 2.09 -18.46 -21.99
C LYS A 792 0.99 -18.48 -20.92
N ALA A 793 0.42 -19.65 -20.62
CA ALA A 793 -0.56 -19.81 -19.55
C ALA A 793 0.01 -19.35 -18.19
N LYS A 794 1.19 -19.85 -17.83
CA LYS A 794 1.84 -19.55 -16.55
C LYS A 794 2.24 -18.08 -16.44
N LYS A 795 2.77 -17.48 -17.53
CA LYS A 795 3.07 -16.03 -17.59
C LYS A 795 1.83 -15.15 -17.43
N MET A 796 0.65 -15.63 -17.82
CA MET A 796 -0.63 -14.93 -17.58
C MET A 796 -1.25 -15.25 -16.20
N GLY A 797 -0.58 -16.05 -15.36
CA GLY A 797 -1.05 -16.39 -14.01
C GLY A 797 -1.98 -17.58 -13.91
N TYR A 798 -2.13 -18.41 -14.94
CA TYR A 798 -2.94 -19.63 -14.84
C TYR A 798 -2.32 -20.61 -13.83
N SER A 799 -3.11 -21.09 -12.88
CA SER A 799 -2.70 -22.20 -12.00
C SER A 799 -2.73 -23.53 -12.75
N ASP A 800 -1.97 -24.51 -12.28
CA ASP A 800 -1.98 -25.87 -12.80
C ASP A 800 -3.38 -26.47 -12.69
N LYS A 801 -4.11 -26.15 -11.60
CA LYS A 801 -5.51 -26.51 -11.40
C LYS A 801 -6.47 -25.87 -12.41
N GLN A 802 -6.26 -24.60 -12.77
CA GLN A 802 -7.07 -23.91 -13.78
C GLN A 802 -6.82 -24.49 -15.18
N ILE A 803 -5.55 -24.70 -15.54
CA ILE A 803 -5.20 -25.36 -16.81
C ILE A 803 -5.86 -26.73 -16.87
N ALA A 804 -5.72 -27.54 -15.80
CA ALA A 804 -6.30 -28.86 -15.72
C ALA A 804 -7.83 -28.84 -15.91
N ALA A 805 -8.54 -27.93 -15.25
CA ALA A 805 -9.99 -27.79 -15.41
C ALA A 805 -10.36 -27.43 -16.85
N THR A 806 -9.66 -26.47 -17.46
CA THR A 806 -9.91 -26.01 -18.83
C THR A 806 -9.59 -27.08 -19.88
N THR A 807 -8.56 -27.90 -19.66
CA THR A 807 -8.11 -28.93 -20.61
C THR A 807 -8.64 -30.33 -20.32
N LYS A 808 -9.50 -30.48 -19.29
CA LYS A 808 -10.04 -31.77 -18.81
C LYS A 808 -8.94 -32.75 -18.37
N SER A 809 -7.96 -32.24 -17.65
CA SER A 809 -6.85 -33.00 -17.02
C SER A 809 -6.93 -32.93 -15.49
N THR A 810 -5.88 -33.35 -14.80
CA THR A 810 -5.72 -33.20 -13.34
C THR A 810 -4.58 -32.24 -13.02
N GLU A 811 -4.64 -31.57 -11.87
CA GLU A 811 -3.61 -30.62 -11.41
C GLU A 811 -2.21 -31.25 -11.42
N LEU A 812 -2.07 -32.48 -10.88
CA LEU A 812 -0.80 -33.20 -10.86
C LEU A 812 -0.28 -33.54 -12.26
N ALA A 813 -1.15 -33.92 -13.20
CA ALA A 813 -0.71 -34.23 -14.56
C ALA A 813 -0.16 -32.97 -15.27
N VAL A 814 -0.82 -31.82 -15.09
CA VAL A 814 -0.33 -30.54 -15.63
C VAL A 814 0.99 -30.15 -14.97
N ARG A 815 1.09 -30.28 -13.64
CA ARG A 815 2.33 -30.00 -12.89
C ARG A 815 3.50 -30.85 -13.40
N HIS A 816 3.31 -32.17 -13.53
CA HIS A 816 4.35 -33.06 -14.04
C HIS A 816 4.75 -32.70 -15.47
N GLN A 817 3.79 -32.45 -16.35
CA GLN A 817 4.07 -32.03 -17.73
C GLN A 817 4.88 -30.73 -17.78
N ARG A 818 4.53 -29.75 -16.94
CA ARG A 818 5.25 -28.48 -16.77
C ARG A 818 6.69 -28.72 -16.29
N GLN A 819 6.89 -29.57 -15.28
CA GLN A 819 8.20 -29.90 -14.71
C GLN A 819 9.10 -30.67 -15.71
N GLU A 820 8.56 -31.65 -16.44
CA GLU A 820 9.28 -32.38 -17.49
C GLU A 820 9.78 -31.46 -18.60
N MET A 821 9.04 -30.39 -18.87
CA MET A 821 9.41 -29.34 -19.82
C MET A 821 10.37 -28.28 -19.24
N GLY A 822 10.74 -28.38 -17.96
CA GLY A 822 11.63 -27.42 -17.29
C GLY A 822 11.00 -26.05 -17.03
N ILE A 823 9.66 -25.96 -17.07
CA ILE A 823 8.94 -24.70 -16.88
C ILE A 823 8.70 -24.52 -15.37
N VAL A 824 9.48 -23.68 -14.70
CA VAL A 824 9.35 -23.39 -13.26
C VAL A 824 9.28 -21.88 -13.01
N PRO A 825 8.64 -21.42 -11.92
CA PRO A 825 8.65 -20.00 -11.58
C PRO A 825 10.05 -19.59 -11.10
N PHE A 826 10.34 -18.29 -11.17
CA PHE A 826 11.54 -17.69 -10.62
C PHE A 826 11.22 -16.87 -9.37
N VAL A 827 12.20 -16.80 -8.47
CA VAL A 827 12.11 -16.04 -7.21
C VAL A 827 12.70 -14.66 -7.42
N LYS A 828 11.92 -13.62 -7.18
CA LYS A 828 12.35 -12.21 -7.30
C LYS A 828 12.24 -11.49 -5.97
N GLN A 829 13.16 -10.55 -5.73
CA GLN A 829 13.17 -9.70 -4.54
C GLN A 829 12.35 -8.43 -4.74
N ILE A 830 11.67 -8.02 -3.68
CA ILE A 830 11.12 -6.67 -3.49
C ILE A 830 12.20 -5.84 -2.82
N ASP A 831 12.83 -4.97 -3.59
CA ASP A 831 14.03 -4.22 -3.16
C ASP A 831 13.79 -2.72 -2.96
N THR A 832 12.55 -2.24 -3.13
CA THR A 832 12.11 -0.82 -3.09
C THR A 832 12.63 0.08 -4.22
N VAL A 833 13.60 -0.37 -5.04
CA VAL A 833 14.35 0.49 -5.97
C VAL A 833 14.54 -0.14 -7.37
N ALA A 834 13.71 -1.12 -7.73
CA ALA A 834 13.72 -1.78 -9.04
C ALA A 834 15.11 -2.27 -9.50
N GLY A 835 15.89 -2.83 -8.57
CA GLY A 835 17.22 -3.38 -8.84
C GLY A 835 18.38 -2.38 -8.87
N GLU A 836 18.13 -1.08 -8.66
CA GLU A 836 19.16 -0.03 -8.60
C GLU A 836 20.24 -0.34 -7.56
N TRP A 837 19.81 -0.75 -6.35
CA TRP A 837 20.66 -1.21 -5.26
C TRP A 837 20.34 -2.67 -4.92
N PRO A 838 21.34 -3.47 -4.48
CA PRO A 838 21.06 -4.81 -3.99
C PRO A 838 20.23 -4.75 -2.70
N ALA A 839 19.23 -5.62 -2.59
CA ALA A 839 18.49 -5.81 -1.34
C ALA A 839 19.34 -6.61 -0.35
N ALA A 840 19.33 -6.17 0.91
CA ALA A 840 19.88 -6.90 2.06
C ALA A 840 18.85 -7.85 2.69
N THR A 841 17.57 -7.69 2.35
CA THR A 841 16.47 -8.52 2.85
C THR A 841 15.99 -9.52 1.79
N ASN A 842 15.35 -10.60 2.25
CA ASN A 842 14.73 -11.59 1.37
C ASN A 842 13.21 -11.45 1.45
N TYR A 843 12.69 -10.33 0.97
CA TYR A 843 11.26 -10.14 0.73
C TYR A 843 10.94 -10.52 -0.72
N LEU A 844 10.13 -11.56 -0.94
CA LEU A 844 10.13 -12.33 -2.18
C LEU A 844 8.72 -12.54 -2.75
N TYR A 845 8.67 -12.73 -4.07
CA TYR A 845 7.51 -13.24 -4.79
C TYR A 845 7.96 -14.17 -5.93
N LEU A 846 7.03 -14.99 -6.44
CA LEU A 846 7.27 -15.88 -7.58
C LEU A 846 6.76 -15.27 -8.87
N THR A 847 7.44 -15.49 -9.99
CA THR A 847 6.93 -15.08 -11.30
C THR A 847 7.45 -15.96 -12.43
N TYR A 848 6.60 -16.19 -13.43
CA TYR A 848 7.01 -16.84 -14.68
C TYR A 848 7.55 -15.84 -15.72
N ASN A 849 7.47 -14.54 -15.45
CA ASN A 849 7.92 -13.45 -16.30
C ASN A 849 9.37 -13.05 -15.98
N ALA A 850 10.25 -14.07 -15.93
CA ALA A 850 11.64 -13.94 -15.51
C ALA A 850 12.52 -15.01 -16.17
N MET A 851 13.85 -14.84 -16.08
CA MET A 851 14.82 -15.79 -16.61
C MET A 851 15.81 -16.33 -15.56
N GLU A 852 15.89 -15.70 -14.39
CA GLU A 852 16.79 -16.10 -13.30
C GLU A 852 16.18 -15.80 -11.92
N HIS A 853 16.63 -16.50 -10.89
CA HIS A 853 16.33 -16.17 -9.49
C HIS A 853 17.22 -15.01 -9.00
N ASP A 854 16.73 -14.24 -8.03
CA ASP A 854 17.54 -13.21 -7.35
C ASP A 854 18.36 -13.77 -6.18
N LEU A 855 18.14 -15.02 -5.80
CA LEU A 855 18.73 -15.67 -4.64
C LEU A 855 19.37 -17.01 -5.00
N ASP A 856 20.31 -17.43 -4.16
CA ASP A 856 20.80 -18.80 -4.09
C ASP A 856 19.94 -19.65 -3.13
N PHE A 857 19.94 -20.97 -3.31
CA PHE A 857 19.16 -21.93 -2.51
C PHE A 857 20.06 -22.94 -1.79
N PRO A 858 20.66 -22.56 -0.64
CA PRO A 858 21.61 -23.41 0.07
C PRO A 858 20.96 -24.57 0.85
N GLY A 859 19.63 -24.59 1.02
CA GLY A 859 18.91 -25.57 1.84
C GLY A 859 18.86 -25.21 3.33
N ASN A 860 18.36 -26.15 4.15
CA ASN A 860 18.24 -26.04 5.61
C ASN A 860 17.26 -24.98 6.13
N PHE A 861 16.23 -24.65 5.35
CA PHE A 861 15.13 -23.78 5.79
C PHE A 861 13.96 -24.59 6.31
N THR A 862 13.31 -24.10 7.35
CA THR A 862 12.01 -24.63 7.82
C THR A 862 10.90 -23.71 7.33
N ILE A 863 9.94 -24.25 6.58
CA ILE A 863 8.79 -23.48 6.08
C ILE A 863 7.73 -23.39 7.18
N VAL A 864 7.20 -22.19 7.41
CA VAL A 864 5.99 -21.93 8.18
C VAL A 864 4.93 -21.35 7.25
N VAL A 865 3.77 -21.99 7.15
CA VAL A 865 2.69 -21.55 6.28
C VAL A 865 1.68 -20.72 7.09
N GLY A 866 1.36 -19.53 6.61
CA GLY A 866 0.50 -18.55 7.29
C GLY A 866 -0.99 -18.87 7.21
N SER A 867 -1.79 -17.90 7.68
CA SER A 867 -3.26 -18.03 7.73
C SER A 867 -3.98 -17.71 6.43
N GLY A 868 -3.30 -17.04 5.49
CA GLY A 868 -3.96 -16.41 4.35
C GLY A 868 -4.88 -15.29 4.79
N VAL A 869 -5.90 -15.02 3.96
CA VAL A 869 -6.85 -13.91 4.16
C VAL A 869 -7.70 -14.06 5.42
N TYR A 870 -7.89 -12.95 6.13
CA TYR A 870 -8.85 -12.88 7.21
C TYR A 870 -10.29 -13.03 6.70
N ARG A 871 -11.08 -13.79 7.46
CA ARG A 871 -12.49 -14.08 7.19
C ARG A 871 -13.19 -14.46 8.51
N ILE A 872 -14.52 -14.49 8.53
CA ILE A 872 -15.29 -14.91 9.70
C ILE A 872 -14.89 -16.34 10.07
N GLY A 873 -14.28 -16.50 11.25
CA GLY A 873 -13.73 -17.75 11.77
C GLY A 873 -12.23 -17.94 11.62
N SER A 874 -11.54 -17.05 10.90
CA SER A 874 -10.08 -17.02 10.77
C SER A 874 -9.56 -15.59 10.76
N SER A 875 -9.04 -15.13 11.91
CA SER A 875 -8.58 -13.75 12.10
C SER A 875 -7.14 -13.73 12.65
N VAL A 876 -6.79 -12.64 13.35
CA VAL A 876 -5.45 -12.31 13.87
C VAL A 876 -4.86 -13.36 14.83
N GLU A 877 -5.67 -14.27 15.36
CA GLU A 877 -5.23 -15.29 16.32
C GLU A 877 -4.24 -16.27 15.68
N PHE A 878 -4.48 -16.60 14.40
CA PHE A 878 -3.60 -17.47 13.62
C PHE A 878 -2.30 -16.77 13.21
N ASP A 879 -2.33 -15.47 12.95
CA ASP A 879 -1.12 -14.68 12.72
C ASP A 879 -0.25 -14.64 13.98
N TRP A 880 -0.85 -14.48 15.17
CA TRP A 880 -0.13 -14.56 16.44
C TRP A 880 0.59 -15.91 16.63
N CYS A 881 -0.06 -17.01 16.26
CA CYS A 881 0.52 -18.35 16.34
C CYS A 881 1.66 -18.55 15.34
N ALA A 882 1.50 -18.12 14.08
CA ALA A 882 2.55 -18.19 13.08
C ALA A 882 3.78 -17.35 13.47
N VAL A 883 3.57 -16.12 13.93
CA VAL A 883 4.65 -15.23 14.42
C VAL A 883 5.33 -15.81 15.67
N GLY A 884 4.57 -16.38 16.60
CA GLY A 884 5.13 -17.07 17.77
C GLY A 884 6.04 -18.23 17.37
N CYS A 885 5.63 -19.04 16.39
CA CYS A 885 6.41 -20.13 15.84
C CYS A 885 7.72 -19.63 15.18
N LEU A 886 7.64 -18.62 14.31
CA LEU A 886 8.82 -18.01 13.66
C LEU A 886 9.83 -17.50 14.69
N ARG A 887 9.36 -16.78 15.72
CA ARG A 887 10.22 -16.25 16.79
C ARG A 887 10.90 -17.36 17.56
N GLU A 888 10.19 -18.44 17.87
CA GLU A 888 10.77 -19.56 18.60
C GLU A 888 11.79 -20.33 17.74
N LEU A 889 11.50 -20.58 16.47
CA LEU A 889 12.47 -21.17 15.52
C LEU A 889 13.75 -20.32 15.43
N ARG A 890 13.62 -19.00 15.33
CA ARG A 890 14.75 -18.07 15.31
C ARG A 890 15.59 -18.14 16.59
N LYS A 891 14.96 -18.20 17.78
CA LYS A 891 15.69 -18.39 19.06
C LYS A 891 16.46 -19.71 19.09
N LEU A 892 15.94 -20.74 18.42
CA LEU A 892 16.56 -22.06 18.30
C LEU A 892 17.60 -22.14 17.18
N GLY A 893 17.93 -21.01 16.54
CA GLY A 893 18.94 -20.92 15.48
C GLY A 893 18.54 -21.58 14.17
N LYS A 894 17.23 -21.76 13.92
CA LYS A 894 16.70 -22.32 12.67
C LYS A 894 16.44 -21.21 11.66
N SER A 895 16.87 -21.42 10.41
CA SER A 895 16.52 -20.56 9.29
C SER A 895 15.08 -20.82 8.86
N THR A 896 14.34 -19.75 8.60
CA THR A 896 12.88 -19.77 8.43
C THR A 896 12.44 -19.20 7.09
N VAL A 897 11.50 -19.89 6.46
CA VAL A 897 10.75 -19.41 5.29
C VAL A 897 9.29 -19.19 5.72
N MET A 898 8.74 -18.01 5.49
CA MET A 898 7.32 -17.72 5.69
C MET A 898 6.61 -17.64 4.33
N ILE A 899 5.47 -18.31 4.19
CA ILE A 899 4.58 -18.18 3.01
C ILE A 899 3.22 -17.66 3.48
N ASN A 900 2.86 -16.44 3.06
CA ASN A 900 1.56 -15.82 3.34
C ASN A 900 1.28 -14.67 2.36
N TYR A 901 0.02 -14.29 2.20
CA TYR A 901 -0.41 -13.27 1.22
C TYR A 901 -1.35 -12.20 1.79
N ASN A 902 -1.56 -12.18 3.11
CA ASN A 902 -2.42 -11.19 3.75
C ASN A 902 -1.60 -9.94 4.13
N PRO A 903 -1.86 -8.76 3.51
CA PRO A 903 -1.06 -7.55 3.76
C PRO A 903 -1.27 -6.95 5.16
N GLU A 904 -2.32 -7.36 5.88
CA GLU A 904 -2.66 -6.88 7.23
C GLU A 904 -1.88 -7.59 8.35
N THR A 905 -1.02 -8.55 8.01
CA THR A 905 -0.38 -9.44 8.99
C THR A 905 1.03 -9.01 9.41
N VAL A 906 1.39 -9.35 10.64
CA VAL A 906 2.76 -9.21 11.14
C VAL A 906 3.64 -10.34 10.62
N SER A 907 3.09 -11.53 10.34
CA SER A 907 3.86 -12.62 9.72
C SER A 907 4.40 -12.28 8.33
N THR A 908 3.77 -11.34 7.61
CA THR A 908 4.28 -10.82 6.33
C THR A 908 5.20 -9.61 6.49
N ASP A 909 5.73 -9.35 7.68
CA ASP A 909 6.86 -8.44 7.86
C ASP A 909 8.16 -9.20 7.58
N TYR A 910 8.96 -8.71 6.63
CA TYR A 910 10.18 -9.39 6.20
C TYR A 910 11.22 -9.51 7.33
N ASP A 911 11.14 -8.67 8.37
CA ASP A 911 12.01 -8.75 9.54
C ASP A 911 11.66 -9.93 10.48
N MET A 912 10.49 -10.57 10.30
CA MET A 912 10.04 -11.69 11.16
C MET A 912 10.61 -13.06 10.77
N CYS A 913 11.11 -13.23 9.55
CA CYS A 913 11.67 -14.49 9.04
C CYS A 913 12.95 -14.23 8.23
N ASP A 914 13.65 -15.28 7.79
CA ASP A 914 14.87 -15.14 6.98
C ASP A 914 14.55 -15.01 5.48
N ARG A 915 13.42 -15.57 5.06
CA ARG A 915 12.84 -15.43 3.72
C ARG A 915 11.32 -15.33 3.82
N LEU A 916 10.75 -14.24 3.31
CA LEU A 916 9.31 -14.03 3.22
C LEU A 916 8.87 -14.18 1.77
N TYR A 917 8.06 -15.19 1.47
CA TYR A 917 7.34 -15.32 0.21
C TYR A 917 5.94 -14.74 0.37
N PHE A 918 5.70 -13.58 -0.25
CA PHE A 918 4.38 -12.98 -0.34
C PHE A 918 3.57 -13.66 -1.46
N GLU A 919 3.13 -14.89 -1.19
CA GLU A 919 2.65 -15.82 -2.21
C GLU A 919 1.45 -16.66 -1.79
N GLU A 920 0.80 -17.26 -2.80
CA GLU A 920 -0.40 -18.06 -2.66
C GLU A 920 -0.18 -19.30 -1.76
N ILE A 921 -1.15 -19.61 -0.90
CA ILE A 921 -1.14 -20.85 -0.10
C ILE A 921 -1.99 -21.89 -0.84
N SER A 922 -1.38 -22.51 -1.84
CA SER A 922 -1.91 -23.66 -2.58
C SER A 922 -0.89 -24.78 -2.64
N PHE A 923 -1.35 -26.01 -2.95
CA PHE A 923 -0.45 -27.15 -3.13
C PHE A 923 0.63 -26.83 -4.17
N GLU A 924 0.26 -26.27 -5.33
CA GLU A 924 1.20 -25.88 -6.39
C GLU A 924 2.34 -24.99 -5.88
N VAL A 925 2.00 -23.88 -5.22
CA VAL A 925 2.97 -22.85 -4.84
C VAL A 925 3.80 -23.27 -3.63
N VAL A 926 3.17 -23.87 -2.61
CA VAL A 926 3.90 -24.37 -1.43
C VAL A 926 4.87 -25.48 -1.83
N MET A 927 4.49 -26.35 -2.76
CA MET A 927 5.37 -27.38 -3.29
C MET A 927 6.51 -26.79 -4.13
N ASP A 928 6.24 -25.80 -4.98
CA ASP A 928 7.29 -25.08 -5.73
C ASP A 928 8.34 -24.49 -4.79
N VAL A 929 7.90 -23.76 -3.74
CA VAL A 929 8.83 -23.18 -2.75
C VAL A 929 9.59 -24.26 -1.99
N TYR A 930 8.93 -25.34 -1.56
CA TYR A 930 9.57 -26.45 -0.84
C TYR A 930 10.69 -27.10 -1.67
N GLU A 931 10.41 -27.38 -2.96
CA GLU A 931 11.36 -27.99 -3.90
C GLU A 931 12.54 -27.04 -4.20
N MET A 932 12.26 -25.76 -4.48
CA MET A 932 13.29 -24.77 -4.78
C MET A 932 14.21 -24.51 -3.59
N GLU A 933 13.64 -24.32 -2.39
CA GLU A 933 14.40 -24.04 -1.17
C GLU A 933 15.13 -25.25 -0.60
N LYS A 934 14.78 -26.47 -1.04
CA LYS A 934 15.28 -27.73 -0.46
C LYS A 934 15.09 -27.72 1.07
N SER A 935 13.86 -27.42 1.47
CA SER A 935 13.51 -27.18 2.88
C SER A 935 13.58 -28.46 3.72
N ASP A 936 13.92 -28.32 5.00
CA ASP A 936 14.02 -29.42 5.99
C ASP A 936 12.65 -29.99 6.39
N GLY A 937 11.59 -29.21 6.17
CA GLY A 937 10.21 -29.56 6.39
C GLY A 937 9.27 -28.35 6.43
N ILE A 938 7.97 -28.64 6.51
CA ILE A 938 6.86 -27.68 6.43
C ILE A 938 6.02 -27.78 7.70
N ILE A 939 5.80 -26.65 8.38
CA ILE A 939 4.87 -26.53 9.51
C ILE A 939 3.54 -25.96 9.00
N VAL A 940 2.49 -26.78 9.04
CA VAL A 940 1.13 -26.42 8.58
C VAL A 940 0.15 -26.15 9.74
N SER A 941 0.51 -26.53 10.97
CA SER A 941 -0.37 -26.55 12.13
C SER A 941 -0.56 -25.20 12.84
N MET A 942 0.08 -24.12 12.35
CA MET A 942 0.08 -22.79 12.97
C MET A 942 -0.80 -21.75 12.26
N GLY A 943 -1.18 -22.00 11.00
CA GLY A 943 -1.92 -21.05 10.15
C GLY A 943 -3.41 -21.35 10.00
N GLY A 944 -4.02 -22.10 10.91
CA GLY A 944 -5.46 -22.42 10.82
C GLY A 944 -5.78 -23.46 9.73
N GLN A 945 -6.94 -23.34 9.07
CA GLN A 945 -7.47 -24.41 8.21
C GLN A 945 -6.83 -24.48 6.82
N LEU A 946 -6.50 -23.34 6.21
CA LEU A 946 -5.98 -23.28 4.84
C LEU A 946 -4.70 -24.12 4.64
N PRO A 947 -3.64 -23.99 5.48
CA PRO A 947 -2.46 -24.85 5.37
C PRO A 947 -2.74 -26.31 5.73
N ASN A 948 -3.69 -26.57 6.63
CA ASN A 948 -4.04 -27.93 7.04
C ASN A 948 -4.70 -28.72 5.89
N ASN A 949 -5.53 -28.05 5.08
CA ASN A 949 -6.23 -28.65 3.94
C ASN A 949 -5.29 -29.21 2.88
N ILE A 950 -4.09 -28.64 2.71
CA ILE A 950 -3.10 -29.10 1.71
C ILE A 950 -2.10 -30.11 2.27
N ALA A 951 -2.17 -30.45 3.56
CA ALA A 951 -1.19 -31.31 4.22
C ALA A 951 -1.10 -32.71 3.59
N MET A 952 -2.24 -33.30 3.24
CA MET A 952 -2.29 -34.62 2.59
C MET A 952 -1.76 -34.59 1.15
N ASP A 953 -1.99 -33.51 0.41
CA ASP A 953 -1.51 -33.40 -0.97
C ASP A 953 0.01 -33.22 -1.01
N LEU A 954 0.55 -32.42 -0.09
CA LEU A 954 1.99 -32.31 0.15
C LEU A 954 2.60 -33.67 0.53
N HIS A 955 1.97 -34.39 1.47
CA HIS A 955 2.44 -35.71 1.91
C HIS A 955 2.47 -36.74 0.77
N ARG A 956 1.41 -36.79 -0.06
CA ARG A 956 1.34 -37.69 -1.22
C ARG A 956 2.45 -37.44 -2.24
N GLN A 957 2.99 -36.22 -2.29
CA GLN A 957 4.13 -35.83 -3.11
C GLN A 957 5.46 -35.86 -2.34
N GLN A 958 5.50 -36.56 -1.21
CA GLN A 958 6.69 -36.81 -0.40
C GLN A 958 7.31 -35.56 0.24
N ALA A 959 6.56 -34.46 0.37
CA ALA A 959 6.98 -33.32 1.16
C ALA A 959 6.93 -33.66 2.66
N LYS A 960 7.96 -33.25 3.40
CA LYS A 960 8.07 -33.55 4.84
C LYS A 960 7.29 -32.53 5.67
N VAL A 961 6.08 -32.87 6.06
CA VAL A 961 5.31 -32.10 7.05
C VAL A 961 5.85 -32.40 8.45
N LEU A 962 6.13 -31.36 9.24
CA LEU A 962 6.67 -31.46 10.60
C LEU A 962 5.55 -31.43 11.65
N GLY A 963 5.76 -32.14 12.76
CA GLY A 963 4.77 -32.32 13.82
C GLY A 963 3.87 -33.53 13.55
N THR A 964 2.60 -33.41 13.91
CA THR A 964 1.61 -34.48 13.70
C THR A 964 1.49 -34.85 12.22
N SER A 965 1.40 -36.14 11.94
CA SER A 965 1.36 -36.64 10.56
C SER A 965 0.11 -36.15 9.81
N PRO A 966 0.23 -35.87 8.49
CA PRO A 966 -0.92 -35.56 7.64
C PRO A 966 -2.03 -36.62 7.68
N GLU A 967 -1.70 -37.89 7.85
CA GLU A 967 -2.69 -38.97 7.98
C GLU A 967 -3.46 -38.90 9.30
N SER A 968 -2.81 -38.49 10.40
CA SER A 968 -3.49 -38.23 11.67
C SER A 968 -4.37 -36.98 11.57
N ILE A 969 -3.93 -35.94 10.86
CA ILE A 969 -4.74 -34.76 10.56
C ILE A 969 -6.02 -35.17 9.80
N ASP A 970 -5.89 -35.92 8.70
CA ASP A 970 -7.05 -36.42 7.94
C ASP A 970 -7.92 -37.38 8.76
N SER A 971 -7.33 -38.19 9.65
CA SER A 971 -8.08 -39.07 10.55
C SER A 971 -8.92 -38.29 11.58
N ALA A 972 -8.48 -37.11 11.99
CA ALA A 972 -9.21 -36.23 12.89
C ALA A 972 -10.31 -35.41 12.17
N GLU A 973 -10.03 -34.89 10.98
CA GLU A 973 -10.96 -34.04 10.24
C GLU A 973 -12.03 -34.85 9.49
N ASN A 974 -11.72 -36.08 9.05
CA ASN A 974 -12.69 -36.96 8.43
C ASN A 974 -13.65 -37.54 9.47
N ARG A 975 -14.91 -37.10 9.45
CA ARG A 975 -15.92 -37.49 10.46
C ARG A 975 -16.08 -39.01 10.62
N PHE A 976 -16.02 -39.77 9.53
CA PHE A 976 -16.14 -41.23 9.59
C PHE A 976 -14.93 -41.88 10.28
N LYS A 977 -13.71 -41.48 9.90
CA LYS A 977 -12.47 -41.98 10.52
C LYS A 977 -12.43 -41.61 12.00
N PHE A 978 -12.72 -40.34 12.32
CA PHE A 978 -12.73 -39.82 13.68
C PHE A 978 -13.75 -40.53 14.56
N SER A 979 -15.00 -40.68 14.11
CA SER A 979 -16.03 -41.38 14.87
C SER A 979 -15.65 -42.81 15.18
N ARG A 980 -15.15 -43.57 14.20
CA ARG A 980 -14.78 -44.99 14.42
C ARG A 980 -13.63 -45.10 15.41
N MET A 981 -12.74 -44.11 15.43
CA MET A 981 -11.66 -44.03 16.42
C MET A 981 -12.22 -43.80 17.83
N LEU A 982 -13.17 -42.87 18.00
CA LEU A 982 -13.85 -42.63 19.28
C LEU A 982 -14.58 -43.89 19.78
N ASP A 983 -15.36 -44.55 18.91
CA ASP A 983 -16.15 -45.73 19.25
C ASP A 983 -15.26 -46.90 19.71
N ARG A 984 -14.11 -47.11 19.06
CA ARG A 984 -13.13 -48.15 19.44
C ARG A 984 -12.54 -47.94 20.82
N LYS A 985 -12.33 -46.68 21.21
CA LYS A 985 -11.79 -46.31 22.53
C LYS A 985 -12.87 -46.21 23.61
N GLY A 986 -14.15 -46.17 23.22
CA GLY A 986 -15.26 -45.96 24.14
C GLY A 986 -15.45 -44.49 24.54
N ILE A 987 -14.99 -43.54 23.73
CA ILE A 987 -15.23 -42.10 23.94
C ILE A 987 -16.58 -41.75 23.33
N LEU A 988 -17.46 -41.12 24.11
CA LEU A 988 -18.81 -40.78 23.66
C LEU A 988 -18.79 -39.60 22.67
N GLN A 989 -19.74 -39.60 21.75
CA GLN A 989 -20.00 -38.54 20.77
C GLN A 989 -21.51 -38.42 20.50
N PRO A 990 -22.02 -37.30 19.96
CA PRO A 990 -23.41 -37.21 19.53
C PRO A 990 -23.73 -38.26 18.46
N ARG A 991 -24.94 -38.84 18.53
CA ARG A 991 -25.44 -39.76 17.49
C ARG A 991 -25.42 -39.04 16.15
N TRP A 992 -24.85 -39.66 15.12
CA TRP A 992 -24.71 -39.05 13.80
C TRP A 992 -24.79 -40.10 12.70
N LYS A 993 -25.07 -39.65 11.47
CA LYS A 993 -25.05 -40.49 10.28
C LYS A 993 -24.73 -39.64 9.04
N GLU A 994 -23.98 -40.22 8.12
CA GLU A 994 -23.74 -39.66 6.78
C GLU A 994 -24.88 -40.12 5.86
N LEU A 995 -25.56 -39.18 5.21
CA LEU A 995 -26.81 -39.46 4.51
C LEU A 995 -26.77 -38.78 3.14
N THR A 996 -26.99 -39.58 2.10
CA THR A 996 -26.88 -39.15 0.69
C THR A 996 -28.24 -38.86 0.04
N ASN A 997 -29.34 -39.19 0.72
CA ASN A 997 -30.69 -38.95 0.23
C ASN A 997 -31.63 -38.51 1.36
N LEU A 998 -32.63 -37.69 0.99
CA LEU A 998 -33.58 -37.06 1.93
C LEU A 998 -34.37 -38.09 2.76
N GLN A 999 -34.78 -39.20 2.16
CA GLN A 999 -35.56 -40.23 2.86
C GLN A 999 -34.78 -40.81 4.04
N SER A 1000 -33.52 -41.18 3.81
CA SER A 1000 -32.63 -41.68 4.86
C SER A 1000 -32.31 -40.63 5.94
N ALA A 1001 -32.29 -39.34 5.56
CA ALA A 1001 -32.15 -38.21 6.48
C ALA A 1001 -33.34 -38.06 7.42
N ILE A 1002 -34.56 -38.15 6.88
CA ILE A 1002 -35.80 -38.10 7.68
C ILE A 1002 -35.85 -39.27 8.65
N GLU A 1003 -35.61 -40.51 8.17
CA GLU A 1003 -35.62 -41.71 9.01
C GLU A 1003 -34.64 -41.61 10.19
N PHE A 1004 -33.44 -41.09 9.95
CA PHE A 1004 -32.46 -40.86 11.02
C PHE A 1004 -32.93 -39.80 12.01
N CYS A 1005 -33.45 -38.67 11.55
CA CYS A 1005 -33.96 -37.61 12.42
C CYS A 1005 -35.15 -38.06 13.27
N GLU A 1006 -36.02 -38.92 12.74
CA GLU A 1006 -37.12 -39.54 13.49
C GLU A 1006 -36.61 -40.55 14.53
N GLU A 1007 -35.56 -41.32 14.21
CA GLU A 1007 -34.90 -42.26 15.14
C GLU A 1007 -34.27 -41.53 16.33
N VAL A 1008 -33.49 -40.47 16.08
CA VAL A 1008 -32.74 -39.75 17.14
C VAL A 1008 -33.55 -38.62 17.80
N GLY A 1009 -34.66 -38.23 17.18
CA GLY A 1009 -35.54 -37.15 17.59
C GLY A 1009 -35.00 -35.75 17.29
N TYR A 1010 -35.88 -34.83 16.90
CA TYR A 1010 -35.55 -33.41 16.69
C TYR A 1010 -35.22 -32.67 18.01
N PRO A 1011 -34.46 -31.55 17.97
CA PRO A 1011 -33.77 -30.99 16.80
C PRO A 1011 -32.53 -31.79 16.36
N CYS A 1012 -32.14 -31.63 15.09
CA CYS A 1012 -30.97 -32.24 14.45
C CYS A 1012 -30.11 -31.19 13.74
N LEU A 1013 -28.79 -31.38 13.76
CA LEU A 1013 -27.80 -30.51 13.14
C LEU A 1013 -27.40 -31.06 11.77
N VAL A 1014 -27.54 -30.26 10.72
CA VAL A 1014 -27.13 -30.55 9.34
C VAL A 1014 -25.81 -29.82 9.08
N ARG A 1015 -24.76 -30.53 8.63
CA ARG A 1015 -23.45 -29.94 8.32
C ARG A 1015 -22.73 -30.59 7.15
N PRO A 1016 -21.99 -29.83 6.32
CA PRO A 1016 -21.03 -30.38 5.37
C PRO A 1016 -19.75 -30.90 6.08
N SER A 1017 -18.96 -31.72 5.39
CA SER A 1017 -17.66 -32.21 5.87
C SER A 1017 -16.51 -31.27 5.46
N TYR A 1018 -15.38 -31.29 6.19
CA TYR A 1018 -14.16 -30.47 5.92
C TYR A 1018 -14.40 -28.94 5.91
N VAL A 1019 -15.23 -28.43 6.82
CA VAL A 1019 -15.53 -26.99 6.93
C VAL A 1019 -15.11 -26.39 8.27
N LEU A 1020 -14.70 -25.10 8.22
CA LEU A 1020 -14.43 -24.27 9.40
C LEU A 1020 -15.61 -23.30 9.61
N SER A 1021 -15.79 -22.81 10.85
CA SER A 1021 -16.73 -21.73 11.22
C SER A 1021 -18.22 -22.07 11.11
N GLY A 1022 -18.52 -23.35 10.96
CA GLY A 1022 -19.88 -23.85 10.77
C GLY A 1022 -20.54 -23.39 9.46
N ALA A 1023 -19.74 -23.18 8.41
CA ALA A 1023 -20.26 -22.78 7.10
C ALA A 1023 -21.36 -23.73 6.62
N ALA A 1024 -22.54 -23.16 6.30
CA ALA A 1024 -23.74 -23.88 5.90
C ALA A 1024 -24.30 -24.90 6.93
N MET A 1025 -23.96 -24.75 8.22
CA MET A 1025 -24.56 -25.53 9.29
C MET A 1025 -25.94 -25.00 9.68
N ASN A 1026 -26.93 -25.89 9.81
CA ASN A 1026 -28.30 -25.52 10.15
C ASN A 1026 -28.92 -26.49 11.17
N VAL A 1027 -29.81 -25.97 12.03
CA VAL A 1027 -30.56 -26.80 13.00
C VAL A 1027 -31.96 -27.04 12.46
N ALA A 1028 -32.24 -28.26 12.05
CA ALA A 1028 -33.57 -28.70 11.66
C ALA A 1028 -34.41 -29.02 12.90
N TYR A 1029 -35.63 -28.47 12.98
CA TYR A 1029 -36.61 -28.77 14.03
C TYR A 1029 -37.75 -29.64 13.51
N SER A 1030 -37.84 -29.82 12.20
CA SER A 1030 -38.88 -30.58 11.50
C SER A 1030 -38.37 -31.18 10.18
N ASN A 1031 -39.16 -32.09 9.60
CA ASN A 1031 -38.86 -32.66 8.28
C ASN A 1031 -38.83 -31.59 7.17
N GLN A 1032 -39.62 -30.51 7.30
CA GLN A 1032 -39.65 -29.41 6.33
C GLN A 1032 -38.37 -28.58 6.35
N ASP A 1033 -37.84 -28.33 7.56
CA ASP A 1033 -36.56 -27.64 7.73
C ASP A 1033 -35.43 -28.46 7.10
N LEU A 1034 -35.46 -29.77 7.33
CA LEU A 1034 -34.46 -30.72 6.82
C LEU A 1034 -34.39 -30.73 5.28
N GLU A 1035 -35.55 -30.77 4.61
CA GLU A 1035 -35.61 -30.70 3.14
C GLU A 1035 -35.02 -29.39 2.60
N THR A 1036 -35.35 -28.28 3.25
CA THR A 1036 -34.86 -26.95 2.87
C THR A 1036 -33.33 -26.87 3.03
N TYR A 1037 -32.80 -27.34 4.16
CA TYR A 1037 -31.38 -27.25 4.47
C TYR A 1037 -30.52 -28.24 3.67
N LEU A 1038 -31.02 -29.44 3.36
CA LEU A 1038 -30.28 -30.40 2.54
C LEU A 1038 -30.09 -29.92 1.11
N ASN A 1039 -31.11 -29.29 0.52
CA ASN A 1039 -30.99 -28.68 -0.81
C ASN A 1039 -29.92 -27.57 -0.80
N ALA A 1040 -29.95 -26.68 0.20
CA ALA A 1040 -28.95 -25.63 0.35
C ALA A 1040 -27.52 -26.15 0.62
N ALA A 1041 -27.35 -27.15 1.50
CA ALA A 1041 -26.04 -27.73 1.83
C ALA A 1041 -25.41 -28.48 0.65
N SER A 1042 -26.23 -29.11 -0.22
CA SER A 1042 -25.77 -29.82 -1.42
C SER A 1042 -25.18 -28.89 -2.49
N GLU A 1043 -25.60 -27.62 -2.54
CA GLU A 1043 -25.02 -26.62 -3.43
C GLU A 1043 -23.63 -26.16 -2.97
N VAL A 1044 -23.38 -26.19 -1.65
CA VAL A 1044 -22.14 -25.71 -1.02
C VAL A 1044 -21.01 -26.74 -1.09
N SER A 1045 -21.33 -28.04 -1.01
CA SER A 1045 -20.35 -29.12 -1.07
C SER A 1045 -20.79 -30.18 -2.08
N LYS A 1046 -20.40 -30.02 -3.34
CA LYS A 1046 -20.68 -30.98 -4.41
C LYS A 1046 -19.86 -32.28 -4.30
N GLU A 1047 -18.68 -32.21 -3.69
CA GLU A 1047 -17.72 -33.31 -3.62
C GLU A 1047 -17.77 -34.09 -2.30
N HIS A 1048 -18.30 -33.49 -1.22
CA HIS A 1048 -18.39 -34.14 0.08
C HIS A 1048 -19.84 -34.33 0.57
N PRO A 1049 -20.15 -35.47 1.21
CA PRO A 1049 -21.47 -35.82 1.68
C PRO A 1049 -21.89 -34.98 2.91
N VAL A 1050 -23.20 -34.79 3.06
CA VAL A 1050 -23.80 -34.08 4.19
C VAL A 1050 -23.92 -35.00 5.40
N VAL A 1051 -23.54 -34.49 6.57
CA VAL A 1051 -23.57 -35.19 7.85
C VAL A 1051 -24.69 -34.63 8.72
N ILE A 1052 -25.53 -35.52 9.27
CA ILE A 1052 -26.58 -35.15 10.21
C ILE A 1052 -26.25 -35.71 11.60
N SER A 1053 -26.36 -34.87 12.64
CA SER A 1053 -26.08 -35.24 14.03
C SER A 1053 -27.21 -34.82 14.96
N LYS A 1054 -27.44 -35.57 16.05
CA LYS A 1054 -28.41 -35.18 17.08
C LYS A 1054 -27.96 -33.89 17.76
N PHE A 1055 -28.82 -32.87 17.75
CA PHE A 1055 -28.60 -31.62 18.47
C PHE A 1055 -29.03 -31.78 19.93
N LEU A 1056 -28.12 -31.51 20.87
CA LEU A 1056 -28.35 -31.64 22.30
C LEU A 1056 -28.68 -30.27 22.90
N THR A 1057 -29.92 -30.08 23.34
CA THR A 1057 -30.36 -28.84 24.00
C THR A 1057 -29.88 -28.78 25.45
N GLU A 1058 -29.77 -27.58 26.02
CA GLU A 1058 -29.42 -27.36 27.44
C GLU A 1058 -28.16 -28.11 27.88
N ALA A 1059 -27.13 -28.06 27.05
CA ALA A 1059 -25.85 -28.68 27.33
C ALA A 1059 -24.77 -27.60 27.36
N LYS A 1060 -23.75 -27.78 28.20
CA LYS A 1060 -22.61 -26.84 28.28
C LYS A 1060 -21.58 -27.23 27.24
N GLU A 1061 -20.98 -26.24 26.57
CA GLU A 1061 -19.87 -26.46 25.65
C GLU A 1061 -18.54 -26.10 26.34
N ILE A 1062 -17.50 -26.88 26.04
CA ILE A 1062 -16.18 -26.78 26.65
C ILE A 1062 -15.13 -26.87 25.55
N ASP A 1063 -14.24 -25.89 25.51
CA ASP A 1063 -13.06 -25.86 24.64
C ASP A 1063 -11.83 -26.35 25.42
N VAL A 1064 -11.05 -27.24 24.80
CA VAL A 1064 -9.79 -27.71 25.36
C VAL A 1064 -8.68 -27.48 24.35
N ASP A 1065 -7.72 -26.64 24.71
CA ASP A 1065 -6.51 -26.37 23.94
C ASP A 1065 -5.34 -27.11 24.57
N ALA A 1066 -4.57 -27.85 23.76
CA ALA A 1066 -3.49 -28.68 24.27
C ALA A 1066 -2.31 -28.75 23.31
N VAL A 1067 -1.15 -29.09 23.87
CA VAL A 1067 0.06 -29.42 23.12
C VAL A 1067 0.52 -30.80 23.56
N ALA A 1068 0.86 -31.65 22.60
CA ALA A 1068 1.38 -32.99 22.87
C ALA A 1068 2.70 -33.24 22.11
N ALA A 1069 3.44 -34.25 22.54
CA ALA A 1069 4.56 -34.83 21.82
C ALA A 1069 4.45 -36.36 21.90
N ASP A 1070 4.50 -37.04 20.75
CA ASP A 1070 4.32 -38.49 20.64
C ASP A 1070 3.06 -39.00 21.38
N GLY A 1071 1.98 -38.20 21.29
CA GLY A 1071 0.70 -38.48 21.95
C GLY A 1071 0.62 -38.20 23.45
N GLU A 1072 1.72 -37.78 24.09
CA GLU A 1072 1.76 -37.39 25.50
C GLU A 1072 1.53 -35.90 25.69
N ILE A 1073 0.67 -35.52 26.64
CA ILE A 1073 0.30 -34.11 26.87
C ILE A 1073 1.44 -33.34 27.56
N LEU A 1074 1.89 -32.26 26.93
CA LEU A 1074 2.87 -31.33 27.48
C LEU A 1074 2.21 -30.20 28.28
N CYS A 1075 1.14 -29.59 27.76
CA CYS A 1075 0.35 -28.58 28.47
C CYS A 1075 -1.09 -28.58 27.95
N MET A 1076 -2.04 -28.18 28.81
CA MET A 1076 -3.47 -28.20 28.51
C MET A 1076 -4.20 -27.05 29.21
N ALA A 1077 -5.08 -26.37 28.48
CA ALA A 1077 -6.00 -25.36 28.98
C ALA A 1077 -7.44 -25.82 28.74
N VAL A 1078 -8.29 -25.68 29.74
CA VAL A 1078 -9.73 -25.93 29.62
C VAL A 1078 -10.46 -24.59 29.74
N SER A 1079 -11.39 -24.33 28.85
CA SER A 1079 -12.20 -23.13 28.80
C SER A 1079 -13.66 -23.51 28.75
N GLU A 1080 -14.48 -22.92 29.61
CA GLU A 1080 -15.93 -23.14 29.57
C GLU A 1080 -16.63 -22.01 28.81
N HIS A 1081 -17.65 -22.36 28.04
CA HIS A 1081 -18.51 -21.37 27.39
C HIS A 1081 -19.51 -20.81 28.41
N VAL A 1082 -19.84 -19.52 28.27
CA VAL A 1082 -20.95 -18.91 29.00
C VAL A 1082 -22.29 -19.32 28.38
N GLU A 1083 -22.34 -19.37 27.05
CA GLU A 1083 -23.47 -19.81 26.26
C GLU A 1083 -23.62 -21.34 26.29
N ASN A 1084 -24.85 -21.83 26.07
CA ASN A 1084 -25.10 -23.26 25.90
C ASN A 1084 -24.66 -23.71 24.49
N ALA A 1085 -24.34 -25.01 24.37
CA ALA A 1085 -24.05 -25.65 23.10
C ALA A 1085 -25.17 -25.35 22.07
N GLY A 1086 -24.77 -24.84 20.91
CA GLY A 1086 -25.69 -24.32 19.89
C GLY A 1086 -25.36 -22.92 19.41
N VAL A 1087 -24.67 -22.12 20.24
CA VAL A 1087 -23.92 -20.96 19.79
C VAL A 1087 -22.56 -21.45 19.32
N HIS A 1088 -22.15 -21.10 18.11
CA HIS A 1088 -20.87 -21.52 17.57
C HIS A 1088 -19.71 -21.01 18.46
N SER A 1089 -18.73 -21.88 18.74
CA SER A 1089 -17.56 -21.58 19.61
C SER A 1089 -16.81 -20.28 19.31
N GLY A 1090 -16.87 -19.79 18.08
CA GLY A 1090 -16.27 -18.52 17.68
C GLY A 1090 -17.03 -17.29 18.18
N ASP A 1091 -18.35 -17.42 18.32
CA ASP A 1091 -19.26 -16.41 18.84
C ASP A 1091 -19.53 -16.61 20.34
N ALA A 1092 -18.93 -17.63 20.96
CA ALA A 1092 -19.08 -17.91 22.37
C ALA A 1092 -18.10 -17.09 23.21
N THR A 1093 -18.55 -16.75 24.42
CA THR A 1093 -17.73 -16.15 25.47
C THR A 1093 -17.01 -17.26 26.23
N LEU A 1094 -15.67 -17.20 26.29
CA LEU A 1094 -14.85 -18.22 26.97
C LEU A 1094 -14.37 -17.74 28.33
N VAL A 1095 -14.36 -18.64 29.32
CA VAL A 1095 -13.79 -18.39 30.66
C VAL A 1095 -12.66 -19.38 30.96
N THR A 1096 -11.47 -18.87 31.32
CA THR A 1096 -10.27 -19.67 31.63
C THR A 1096 -9.57 -19.15 32.89
N PRO A 1097 -9.16 -20.01 33.84
CA PRO A 1097 -9.55 -21.42 33.98
C PRO A 1097 -11.07 -21.56 34.22
N PRO A 1098 -11.67 -22.74 34.00
CA PRO A 1098 -13.12 -22.91 34.09
C PRO A 1098 -13.59 -22.70 35.55
N GLN A 1099 -14.75 -22.08 35.76
CA GLN A 1099 -15.26 -21.70 37.07
C GLN A 1099 -16.47 -22.53 37.52
N ASP A 1100 -17.28 -23.08 36.61
CA ASP A 1100 -18.45 -23.90 36.96
C ASP A 1100 -18.27 -25.41 36.71
N LEU A 1101 -17.08 -25.86 36.29
CA LEU A 1101 -16.82 -27.29 36.09
C LEU A 1101 -16.41 -27.97 37.40
N ASN A 1102 -17.02 -29.11 37.70
CA ASN A 1102 -16.65 -29.93 38.87
C ASN A 1102 -15.35 -30.74 38.59
N ALA A 1103 -14.69 -31.18 39.67
CA ALA A 1103 -13.40 -31.89 39.58
C ALA A 1103 -13.49 -33.22 38.82
N GLU A 1104 -14.60 -33.95 38.94
CA GLU A 1104 -14.82 -35.21 38.23
C GLU A 1104 -14.88 -35.00 36.71
N THR A 1105 -15.59 -33.96 36.28
CA THR A 1105 -15.72 -33.56 34.88
C THR A 1105 -14.35 -33.15 34.34
N LEU A 1106 -13.59 -32.36 35.11
CA LEU A 1106 -12.25 -31.92 34.71
C LEU A 1106 -11.28 -33.09 34.55
N GLU A 1107 -11.33 -34.11 35.42
CA GLU A 1107 -10.49 -35.30 35.29
C GLU A 1107 -10.91 -36.17 34.09
N ASN A 1108 -12.22 -36.29 33.82
CA ASN A 1108 -12.72 -36.96 32.62
C ASN A 1108 -12.29 -36.23 31.34
N ILE A 1109 -12.27 -34.90 31.33
CA ILE A 1109 -11.73 -34.08 30.22
C ILE A 1109 -10.27 -34.45 29.99
N LYS A 1110 -9.41 -34.39 31.02
CA LYS A 1110 -7.99 -34.76 30.89
C LYS A 1110 -7.80 -36.16 30.33
N ARG A 1111 -8.58 -37.14 30.79
CA ARG A 1111 -8.52 -38.51 30.29
C ARG A 1111 -8.84 -38.58 28.80
N ILE A 1112 -9.96 -37.97 28.38
CA ILE A 1112 -10.37 -37.93 26.96
C ILE A 1112 -9.30 -37.24 26.11
N THR A 1113 -8.74 -36.13 26.58
CA THR A 1113 -7.69 -35.38 25.86
C THR A 1113 -6.41 -36.20 25.71
N ARG A 1114 -5.96 -36.90 26.77
CA ARG A 1114 -4.81 -37.84 26.69
C ARG A 1114 -5.07 -38.99 25.73
N ASP A 1115 -6.26 -39.60 25.81
CA ASP A 1115 -6.64 -40.70 24.94
C ASP A 1115 -6.68 -40.27 23.46
N LEU A 1116 -7.20 -39.08 23.16
CA LEU A 1116 -7.21 -38.52 21.81
C LEU A 1116 -5.82 -38.18 21.29
N ALA A 1117 -4.99 -37.54 22.11
CA ALA A 1117 -3.61 -37.23 21.73
C ALA A 1117 -2.83 -38.50 21.37
N SER A 1118 -2.97 -39.56 22.19
CA SER A 1118 -2.34 -40.87 21.94
C SER A 1118 -2.91 -41.57 20.70
N LEU A 1119 -4.22 -41.54 20.47
CA LEU A 1119 -4.84 -42.19 19.30
C LEU A 1119 -4.46 -41.55 17.97
N LEU A 1120 -4.28 -40.22 17.98
CA LEU A 1120 -3.89 -39.45 16.81
C LEU A 1120 -2.36 -39.26 16.71
N ASP A 1121 -1.59 -39.81 17.66
CA ASP A 1121 -0.14 -39.66 17.73
C ASP A 1121 0.30 -38.19 17.59
N VAL A 1122 -0.34 -37.31 18.37
CA VAL A 1122 -0.20 -35.86 18.21
C VAL A 1122 1.19 -35.41 18.65
N THR A 1123 1.87 -34.67 17.76
CA THR A 1123 3.10 -33.94 18.06
C THR A 1123 2.95 -32.49 17.60
N GLY A 1124 2.72 -31.60 18.55
CA GLY A 1124 2.39 -30.19 18.33
C GLY A 1124 1.04 -29.81 18.92
N PRO A 1125 0.40 -28.76 18.39
CA PRO A 1125 -0.83 -28.20 18.95
C PRO A 1125 -2.06 -28.97 18.46
N PHE A 1126 -3.06 -29.09 19.32
CA PHE A 1126 -4.41 -29.51 18.94
C PHE A 1126 -5.46 -28.88 19.85
N ASN A 1127 -6.70 -28.90 19.39
CA ASN A 1127 -7.88 -28.44 20.12
C ASN A 1127 -9.00 -29.47 20.01
N MET A 1128 -9.81 -29.59 21.05
CA MET A 1128 -11.01 -30.42 21.04
C MET A 1128 -12.18 -29.73 21.72
N GLN A 1129 -13.38 -30.00 21.23
CA GLN A 1129 -14.62 -29.42 21.74
C GLN A 1129 -15.51 -30.50 22.32
N LEU A 1130 -16.07 -30.24 23.50
CA LEU A 1130 -16.88 -31.18 24.26
C LEU A 1130 -18.25 -30.59 24.60
N ILE A 1131 -19.26 -31.45 24.57
CA ILE A 1131 -20.58 -31.19 25.17
C ILE A 1131 -20.64 -31.90 26.53
N ALA A 1132 -20.98 -31.15 27.58
CA ALA A 1132 -21.22 -31.66 28.92
C ALA A 1132 -22.72 -31.58 29.26
N LYS A 1133 -23.34 -32.72 29.57
CA LYS A 1133 -24.72 -32.80 30.08
C LYS A 1133 -24.88 -33.99 31.01
N ASN A 1134 -25.48 -33.79 32.18
CA ASN A 1134 -25.72 -34.85 33.19
C ASN A 1134 -24.46 -35.67 33.54
N ASN A 1135 -23.30 -35.01 33.71
CA ASN A 1135 -21.97 -35.62 33.90
C ASN A 1135 -21.47 -36.53 32.76
N GLU A 1136 -22.16 -36.59 31.62
CA GLU A 1136 -21.64 -37.20 30.40
C GLU A 1136 -20.91 -36.15 29.55
N LEU A 1137 -19.73 -36.53 29.05
CA LEU A 1137 -18.94 -35.75 28.09
C LEU A 1137 -19.01 -36.40 26.72
N LYS A 1138 -19.35 -35.62 25.69
CA LYS A 1138 -19.43 -36.07 24.29
C LYS A 1138 -18.54 -35.19 23.43
N VAL A 1139 -17.63 -35.80 22.67
CA VAL A 1139 -16.74 -35.08 21.74
C VAL A 1139 -17.53 -34.60 20.53
N ILE A 1140 -17.42 -33.30 20.22
CA ILE A 1140 -17.99 -32.68 19.01
C ILE A 1140 -17.02 -32.87 17.84
N GLU A 1141 -15.79 -32.42 18.04
CA GLU A 1141 -14.72 -32.40 17.04
C GLU A 1141 -13.34 -32.29 17.70
N CYS A 1142 -12.31 -32.60 16.91
CA CYS A 1142 -10.90 -32.45 17.27
C CYS A 1142 -10.17 -31.83 16.08
N ASN A 1143 -9.50 -30.71 16.33
CA ASN A 1143 -8.73 -29.95 15.36
C ASN A 1143 -7.24 -30.14 15.66
N VAL A 1144 -6.50 -30.87 14.82
CA VAL A 1144 -5.06 -31.17 15.02
C VAL A 1144 -4.19 -30.01 14.51
N ARG A 1145 -4.40 -28.84 15.10
CA ARG A 1145 -3.71 -27.58 14.82
C ARG A 1145 -3.96 -26.61 15.97
N VAL A 1146 -3.33 -25.43 15.92
CA VAL A 1146 -3.73 -24.33 16.81
C VAL A 1146 -5.21 -23.97 16.60
N SER A 1147 -5.88 -23.58 17.69
CA SER A 1147 -7.21 -22.96 17.66
C SER A 1147 -7.11 -21.45 17.82
N ARG A 1148 -8.23 -20.76 17.60
CA ARG A 1148 -8.30 -19.31 17.81
C ARG A 1148 -8.09 -18.90 19.29
N SER A 1149 -8.31 -19.79 20.25
CA SER A 1149 -8.15 -19.49 21.67
C SER A 1149 -6.71 -19.65 22.19
N PHE A 1150 -5.76 -20.17 21.38
CA PHE A 1150 -4.36 -20.33 21.79
C PHE A 1150 -3.70 -19.04 22.33
N PRO A 1151 -3.86 -17.86 21.70
CA PRO A 1151 -3.32 -16.60 22.24
C PRO A 1151 -3.96 -16.25 23.58
N PHE A 1152 -5.27 -16.44 23.71
CA PHE A 1152 -6.05 -16.14 24.91
C PHE A 1152 -5.62 -17.03 26.09
N VAL A 1153 -5.59 -18.35 25.90
CA VAL A 1153 -5.18 -19.28 26.96
C VAL A 1153 -3.71 -19.11 27.34
N SER A 1154 -2.84 -18.85 26.36
CA SER A 1154 -1.40 -18.63 26.63
C SER A 1154 -1.17 -17.41 27.52
N LYS A 1155 -1.84 -16.28 27.22
CA LYS A 1155 -1.76 -15.05 28.02
C LYS A 1155 -2.45 -15.18 29.38
N THR A 1156 -3.54 -15.94 29.45
CA THR A 1156 -4.30 -16.15 30.70
C THR A 1156 -3.54 -17.02 31.68
N LEU A 1157 -2.89 -18.07 31.18
CA LEU A 1157 -2.16 -19.05 31.99
C LEU A 1157 -0.67 -18.69 32.17
N ASN A 1158 -0.21 -17.58 31.59
CA ASN A 1158 1.20 -17.15 31.58
C ASN A 1158 2.15 -18.26 31.08
N HIS A 1159 1.71 -19.05 30.10
CA HIS A 1159 2.50 -20.11 29.48
C HIS A 1159 2.33 -20.05 27.96
N ASP A 1160 3.43 -20.04 27.20
CA ASP A 1160 3.39 -19.91 25.75
C ASP A 1160 3.20 -21.28 25.09
N PHE A 1161 1.95 -21.61 24.75
CA PHE A 1161 1.61 -22.90 24.13
C PHE A 1161 2.23 -23.03 22.74
N VAL A 1162 2.40 -21.93 22.01
CA VAL A 1162 2.99 -21.96 20.66
C VAL A 1162 4.47 -22.28 20.75
N ALA A 1163 5.21 -21.66 21.67
CA ALA A 1163 6.62 -22.00 21.85
C ALA A 1163 6.83 -23.47 22.27
N THR A 1164 5.98 -23.99 23.16
CA THR A 1164 5.99 -25.41 23.57
C THR A 1164 5.70 -26.32 22.37
N ALA A 1165 4.69 -25.99 21.56
CA ALA A 1165 4.34 -26.74 20.36
C ALA A 1165 5.45 -26.71 19.30
N THR A 1166 6.06 -25.54 19.04
CA THR A 1166 7.16 -25.41 18.08
C THR A 1166 8.35 -26.29 18.46
N ARG A 1167 8.73 -26.33 19.75
CA ARG A 1167 9.81 -27.20 20.24
C ARG A 1167 9.49 -28.68 20.03
N ALA A 1168 8.27 -29.10 20.34
CA ALA A 1168 7.82 -30.48 20.09
C ALA A 1168 7.85 -30.83 18.59
N ILE A 1169 7.34 -29.94 17.72
CA ILE A 1169 7.30 -30.13 16.26
C ILE A 1169 8.70 -30.36 15.67
N ILE A 1170 9.72 -29.68 16.18
CA ILE A 1170 11.11 -29.86 15.70
C ILE A 1170 11.87 -30.98 16.42
N GLY A 1171 11.19 -31.77 17.26
CA GLY A 1171 11.74 -32.94 17.95
C GLY A 1171 12.58 -32.64 19.19
N MET A 1172 12.42 -31.46 19.81
CA MET A 1172 13.06 -31.18 21.10
C MET A 1172 12.29 -31.81 22.25
N SER A 1173 13.02 -32.33 23.24
CA SER A 1173 12.42 -32.74 24.50
C SER A 1173 11.92 -31.51 25.27
N VAL A 1174 10.65 -31.53 25.68
CA VAL A 1174 10.01 -30.46 26.45
C VAL A 1174 9.38 -31.08 27.69
N GLU A 1175 9.65 -30.51 28.85
CA GLU A 1175 9.06 -30.96 30.11
C GLU A 1175 7.57 -30.55 30.17
N PRO A 1176 6.66 -31.45 30.55
CA PRO A 1176 5.25 -31.10 30.76
C PRO A 1176 5.06 -30.06 31.86
N VAL A 1177 4.12 -29.14 31.64
CA VAL A 1177 3.76 -28.08 32.59
C VAL A 1177 2.26 -28.14 32.88
N ASP A 1178 1.90 -28.35 34.15
CA ASP A 1178 0.50 -28.28 34.59
C ASP A 1178 0.07 -26.83 34.81
N VAL A 1179 -0.74 -26.32 33.88
CA VAL A 1179 -1.31 -24.96 33.90
C VAL A 1179 -2.83 -24.97 34.12
N LEU A 1180 -3.42 -26.15 34.35
CA LEU A 1180 -4.87 -26.33 34.30
C LEU A 1180 -5.63 -25.54 35.36
N HIS A 1181 -5.03 -25.35 36.53
CA HIS A 1181 -5.62 -24.65 37.67
C HIS A 1181 -5.44 -23.12 37.61
N GLY A 1182 -4.83 -22.59 36.54
CA GLY A 1182 -4.64 -21.15 36.34
C GLY A 1182 -3.39 -20.57 37.01
N ALA A 1183 -3.15 -19.28 36.73
CA ALA A 1183 -2.00 -18.52 37.21
C ALA A 1183 -2.41 -17.38 38.19
N GLY A 1184 -3.44 -17.62 39.02
CA GLY A 1184 -3.93 -16.64 40.00
C GLY A 1184 -4.76 -15.49 39.42
N LYS A 1185 -5.25 -15.63 38.18
CA LYS A 1185 -6.17 -14.68 37.51
C LYS A 1185 -7.19 -15.44 36.65
N VAL A 1186 -8.35 -14.83 36.39
CA VAL A 1186 -9.35 -15.35 35.44
C VAL A 1186 -9.34 -14.48 34.19
N GLY A 1187 -9.25 -15.12 33.03
CA GLY A 1187 -9.44 -14.51 31.72
C GLY A 1187 -10.85 -14.77 31.19
N VAL A 1188 -11.43 -13.75 30.56
CA VAL A 1188 -12.68 -13.90 29.80
C VAL A 1188 -12.48 -13.34 28.40
N LYS A 1189 -12.76 -14.17 27.38
CA LYS A 1189 -12.78 -13.78 25.96
C LYS A 1189 -14.23 -13.52 25.55
N VAL A 1190 -14.50 -12.37 24.94
CA VAL A 1190 -15.81 -11.95 24.43
C VAL A 1190 -15.71 -11.73 22.91
N PRO A 1191 -16.68 -12.22 22.11
CA PRO A 1191 -16.72 -11.97 20.66
C PRO A 1191 -17.00 -10.50 20.31
N GLN A 1192 -16.42 -10.02 19.21
CA GLN A 1192 -16.70 -8.74 18.59
C GLN A 1192 -17.55 -8.93 17.32
N PHE A 1193 -18.63 -8.16 17.19
CA PHE A 1193 -19.55 -8.23 16.05
C PHE A 1193 -19.58 -6.92 15.25
N SER A 1194 -19.90 -7.04 13.95
CA SER A 1194 -20.00 -5.90 13.01
C SER A 1194 -21.43 -5.67 12.49
N PHE A 1195 -22.47 -6.15 13.20
CA PHE A 1195 -23.87 -6.08 12.74
C PHE A 1195 -24.33 -4.67 12.34
N ALA A 1196 -23.86 -3.63 13.04
CA ALA A 1196 -24.20 -2.24 12.73
C ALA A 1196 -23.77 -1.79 11.31
N ARG A 1197 -22.78 -2.45 10.70
CA ARG A 1197 -22.33 -2.19 9.32
C ARG A 1197 -23.08 -3.03 8.28
N LEU A 1198 -23.74 -4.10 8.70
CA LEU A 1198 -24.44 -5.04 7.83
C LEU A 1198 -25.95 -4.79 7.90
N ALA A 1199 -26.41 -3.73 7.22
CA ALA A 1199 -27.82 -3.38 7.18
C ALA A 1199 -28.68 -4.58 6.73
N GLY A 1200 -29.70 -4.91 7.53
CA GLY A 1200 -30.56 -6.08 7.33
C GLY A 1200 -30.07 -7.38 7.98
N ALA A 1201 -28.86 -7.41 8.56
CA ALA A 1201 -28.38 -8.59 9.30
C ALA A 1201 -29.31 -8.92 10.47
N ASP A 1202 -29.61 -10.20 10.64
CA ASP A 1202 -30.33 -10.68 11.81
C ASP A 1202 -29.36 -10.75 12.99
N VAL A 1203 -29.68 -10.08 14.10
CA VAL A 1203 -28.82 -10.02 15.30
C VAL A 1203 -29.12 -11.25 16.17
N GLN A 1204 -28.92 -12.43 15.58
CA GLN A 1204 -29.15 -13.72 16.21
C GLN A 1204 -27.88 -14.57 16.13
N LEU A 1205 -27.54 -15.22 17.25
CA LEU A 1205 -26.47 -16.21 17.31
C LEU A 1205 -27.03 -17.60 16.98
N GLY A 1206 -26.20 -18.43 16.34
CA GLY A 1206 -26.55 -19.79 15.97
C GLY A 1206 -25.33 -20.67 15.76
N VAL A 1207 -25.51 -21.74 15.00
CA VAL A 1207 -24.47 -22.75 14.73
C VAL A 1207 -23.48 -22.34 13.64
N GLU A 1208 -23.79 -21.29 12.88
CA GLU A 1208 -22.86 -20.64 11.95
C GLU A 1208 -22.30 -19.38 12.61
N MET A 1209 -20.98 -19.20 12.52
CA MET A 1209 -20.27 -18.08 13.14
C MET A 1209 -20.53 -16.76 12.42
N ALA A 1210 -20.73 -15.68 13.17
CA ALA A 1210 -20.95 -14.32 12.66
C ALA A 1210 -19.96 -13.26 13.19
N SER A 1211 -19.23 -13.52 14.28
CA SER A 1211 -18.26 -12.58 14.86
C SER A 1211 -17.03 -12.38 13.95
N THR A 1212 -16.47 -11.17 14.00
CA THR A 1212 -15.35 -10.73 13.15
C THR A 1212 -14.03 -10.62 13.91
N GLY A 1213 -14.07 -10.65 15.24
CA GLY A 1213 -12.89 -10.62 16.10
C GLY A 1213 -13.23 -10.93 17.55
N GLU A 1214 -12.28 -10.67 18.44
CA GLU A 1214 -12.41 -10.98 19.86
C GLU A 1214 -11.72 -9.94 20.75
N VAL A 1215 -12.19 -9.84 21.99
CA VAL A 1215 -11.55 -9.09 23.07
C VAL A 1215 -11.35 -10.01 24.26
N ALA A 1216 -10.20 -9.93 24.93
CA ALA A 1216 -9.96 -10.66 26.17
C ALA A 1216 -9.59 -9.71 27.31
N CYS A 1217 -10.12 -9.97 28.50
CA CYS A 1217 -9.87 -9.19 29.71
C CYS A 1217 -9.56 -10.09 30.90
N PHE A 1218 -8.83 -9.55 31.88
CA PHE A 1218 -8.47 -10.24 33.11
C PHE A 1218 -9.14 -9.60 34.33
N GLY A 1219 -9.45 -10.44 35.32
CA GLY A 1219 -9.97 -10.01 36.62
C GLY A 1219 -9.65 -11.01 37.72
N ASP A 1220 -9.94 -10.61 38.95
CA ASP A 1220 -9.81 -11.46 40.13
C ASP A 1220 -10.83 -12.60 40.11
N ASN A 1221 -11.94 -12.40 39.39
CA ASN A 1221 -12.97 -13.41 39.14
C ASN A 1221 -13.60 -13.21 37.75
N ARG A 1222 -14.42 -14.17 37.31
CA ARG A 1222 -15.08 -14.13 36.00
C ARG A 1222 -16.00 -12.93 35.78
N TYR A 1223 -16.64 -12.41 36.83
CA TYR A 1223 -17.62 -11.33 36.69
C TYR A 1223 -16.93 -10.01 36.34
N GLU A 1224 -15.82 -9.72 37.01
CA GLU A 1224 -14.99 -8.56 36.71
C GLU A 1224 -14.41 -8.65 35.30
N ALA A 1225 -13.83 -9.79 34.94
CA ALA A 1225 -13.27 -10.03 33.62
C ALA A 1225 -14.31 -9.91 32.50
N TYR A 1226 -15.52 -10.47 32.70
CA TYR A 1226 -16.62 -10.39 31.75
C TYR A 1226 -17.14 -8.96 31.56
N LEU A 1227 -17.34 -8.20 32.64
CA LEU A 1227 -17.78 -6.80 32.55
C LEU A 1227 -16.74 -5.94 31.81
N LYS A 1228 -15.44 -6.12 32.11
CA LYS A 1228 -14.37 -5.45 31.35
C LYS A 1228 -14.41 -5.84 29.88
N GLY A 1229 -14.54 -7.14 29.57
CA GLY A 1229 -14.63 -7.65 28.20
C GLY A 1229 -15.80 -7.02 27.43
N MET A 1230 -17.01 -7.02 28.00
CA MET A 1230 -18.17 -6.38 27.40
C MET A 1230 -17.97 -4.87 27.19
N MET A 1231 -17.45 -4.15 28.19
CA MET A 1231 -17.17 -2.71 28.03
C MET A 1231 -16.17 -2.45 26.91
N SER A 1232 -15.19 -3.33 26.72
CA SER A 1232 -14.19 -3.22 25.67
C SER A 1232 -14.73 -3.51 24.26
N THR A 1233 -15.88 -4.19 24.11
CA THR A 1233 -16.56 -4.31 22.80
C THR A 1233 -17.40 -3.09 22.43
N GLY A 1234 -17.42 -2.06 23.30
CA GLY A 1234 -18.22 -0.84 23.15
C GLY A 1234 -19.58 -0.91 23.85
N PHE A 1235 -19.88 -1.99 24.57
CA PHE A 1235 -21.11 -2.10 25.36
C PHE A 1235 -21.14 -1.03 26.46
N GLN A 1236 -22.25 -0.28 26.52
CA GLN A 1236 -22.49 0.68 27.58
C GLN A 1236 -23.42 0.09 28.64
N ILE A 1237 -22.97 0.07 29.90
CA ILE A 1237 -23.79 -0.43 31.01
C ILE A 1237 -25.05 0.44 31.14
N PRO A 1238 -26.26 -0.12 31.02
CA PRO A 1238 -27.50 0.65 31.07
C PRO A 1238 -27.70 1.27 32.46
N LYS A 1239 -27.99 2.57 32.50
CA LYS A 1239 -28.19 3.34 33.76
C LYS A 1239 -29.65 3.58 34.15
N LYS A 1240 -30.61 3.36 33.25
CA LYS A 1240 -32.02 3.77 33.42
C LYS A 1240 -33.02 2.65 33.23
N ALA A 1241 -33.10 2.06 32.03
CA ALA A 1241 -34.13 1.09 31.67
C ALA A 1241 -33.54 -0.11 30.91
N ILE A 1242 -34.18 -1.26 31.06
CA ILE A 1242 -33.87 -2.52 30.36
C ILE A 1242 -35.17 -3.02 29.71
N LEU A 1243 -35.14 -3.29 28.42
CA LEU A 1243 -36.24 -3.96 27.71
C LEU A 1243 -36.06 -5.48 27.82
N LEU A 1244 -37.08 -6.19 28.28
CA LEU A 1244 -37.10 -7.65 28.30
C LEU A 1244 -38.14 -8.18 27.32
N SER A 1245 -37.68 -8.95 26.33
CA SER A 1245 -38.52 -9.72 25.43
C SER A 1245 -37.97 -11.14 25.39
N ILE A 1246 -38.78 -12.10 25.83
CA ILE A 1246 -38.40 -13.52 25.94
C ILE A 1246 -39.34 -14.33 25.05
N GLY A 1247 -38.80 -15.37 24.39
CA GLY A 1247 -39.62 -16.33 23.64
C GLY A 1247 -40.63 -17.03 24.56
N SER A 1248 -41.63 -17.69 23.98
CA SER A 1248 -42.55 -18.50 24.78
C SER A 1248 -41.77 -19.55 25.55
N PHE A 1249 -41.83 -19.45 26.88
CA PHE A 1249 -41.29 -20.46 27.79
C PHE A 1249 -41.96 -21.80 27.42
N LYS A 1250 -41.17 -22.77 26.96
CA LYS A 1250 -41.66 -24.13 26.66
C LYS A 1250 -41.43 -25.04 27.84
#